data_AF-A0A0B2RA10-F1
#
_entry.id   AF-A0A0B2RA10-F1
#
_cell.length_a   1.000
_cell.length_b   1.000
_cell.length_c   1.000
_cell.angle_alpha   90.00
_cell.angle_beta   90.00
_cell.angle_gamma   90.00
#
_symmetry.space_group_name_H-M   'P 1'
#
loop_
_entity.id
_entity.type
_entity.pdbx_description
1 polymer ?
#
loop_
_entity_poly.entity_id
_entity_poly.type
_entity_poly.pdbx_seq_one_letter_code
_entity_poly.pdbx_strand_id
1 'polypeptide(L)'
;MASKLRTCFMCWNLSGFNCVNHHNGRNRVVRVSFPASCEMRHRATFSSQHKRQQIKPSAEGGLRQNQDEEDDAAEVSLNNDDSVENLNDATAPLAININGAEQAEQLSGRQLEDLLGMIKNAEKNILLLNEARVRSLEDLEKILAEKEALQGEINVLETRLAETDAQIKVANQEKIHVELLEGQLEKLRNELAQKESTEGKYSELHDLQNGGLSDANPLSHNDSIHSLTEELNSLRAENASLKNTIESFKTQLSDTKNNDERLVALEKERSSLESALKDLESKLSISQDDVSKISTLTVEYKDLWDKVENLQSLLDKATKQADQAVIVLQQNQDLRRKVDKLEESLEEANIYKLSSDKLQKYSELMQQKLKLLEDRLQKTDEEINSYVQLYQQSVKEFQDTLDTLKEESKKGNLEEPVEDMPWEFWSQLLLLIDGWKLEKKISVDDASLLREKVWKRDRRIIDTYIACKKQSEQEAISAFLGLLSSATSPGLHVIHIAAEMAPVAKVGGLGDVVSGLGKALQKKGHLVEIVLPKYDCMQYDRVCDLRALDVLIDSYFDRQLYKNKIWVGTVEGLPVYFIEPHHPDKFFWRGEFYGERDDFRRFSFFSRAALEFLLRAGKKPDIIHCHDWQTAFIAPLYWEIFAPKKGLNSARICFTCHNFEYQGTAAASELESCGLESHRLNRKDRMQDNSSHDRVNSVKGGIVFSNIVTTVSPTYAQEVRTEEGGRGLHSTLSVHSKKLIGIINGIDTDAWNPATDAFLPVQYNATDLQGKAENKQALGRNLGLSSTDVRRPLVGCITRLVPQKGVHLIRHAIYLTLELGGQFVLLGSSPVPHIQKEFEGIANHFQNHDHIRLILKYDESLSHAIYAASDMFIIPSIFEPCGLTQMISMRYGAIPIVRKTGGLNDSVFDVDDDTIPSQFRNGFTFVNADEQGLNGALVRAFNLFNNNPEGWKQLVQKDMNIDFSWETSSAQYEELYLKSVARAKAAKGA
;
A
#
# COMPACT_ATOMS: atom_id res chain seq x y z
N MET A 1 -31.06 -30.54 46.15
CA MET A 1 -30.53 -30.47 47.53
C MET A 1 -29.77 -29.15 47.70
N ALA A 2 -29.43 -28.73 48.93
CA ALA A 2 -28.97 -27.36 49.19
C ALA A 2 -27.82 -27.27 50.22
N SER A 3 -27.21 -26.08 50.27
CA SER A 3 -26.38 -25.50 51.35
C SER A 3 -24.93 -25.97 51.57
N LYS A 4 -24.00 -25.01 51.45
CA LYS A 4 -22.98 -24.53 52.42
C LYS A 4 -22.07 -23.53 51.65
N LEU A 5 -21.75 -22.28 52.07
CA LEU A 5 -21.33 -21.70 53.38
C LEU A 5 -19.93 -22.22 53.79
N ARG A 6 -18.94 -21.40 54.20
CA ARG A 6 -18.94 -19.97 54.62
C ARG A 6 -17.49 -19.37 54.67
N THR A 7 -17.36 -18.03 54.57
CA THR A 7 -16.45 -17.05 55.27
C THR A 7 -15.14 -17.53 55.96
N CYS A 8 -14.03 -16.76 56.09
CA CYS A 8 -13.76 -15.30 55.95
C CYS A 8 -12.25 -15.05 55.56
N PHE A 9 -11.38 -14.11 56.01
CA PHE A 9 -11.35 -13.03 57.05
C PHE A 9 -10.17 -12.01 56.83
N MET A 10 -10.40 -10.68 56.95
CA MET A 10 -9.56 -9.59 57.55
C MET A 10 -8.06 -9.33 57.18
N CYS A 11 -7.42 -8.15 57.39
CA CYS A 11 -7.85 -6.73 57.57
C CYS A 11 -6.66 -5.72 57.52
N TRP A 12 -6.92 -4.45 57.15
CA TRP A 12 -6.55 -3.17 57.82
C TRP A 12 -7.11 -2.01 56.94
N ASN A 13 -8.02 -1.12 57.37
CA ASN A 13 -7.97 -0.02 58.37
C ASN A 13 -7.02 1.12 57.97
N LEU A 14 -7.34 2.43 58.01
CA LEU A 14 -8.50 3.30 58.38
C LEU A 14 -8.29 4.67 57.64
N SER A 15 -9.15 5.71 57.54
CA SER A 15 -10.55 6.10 57.87
C SER A 15 -10.86 7.41 57.08
N GLY A 16 -12.04 8.06 57.05
CA GLY A 16 -13.40 7.79 57.54
C GLY A 16 -14.06 9.00 58.22
N PHE A 17 -15.28 9.42 57.84
CA PHE A 17 -16.31 10.05 58.70
C PHE A 17 -17.67 10.21 57.94
N ASN A 18 -18.77 10.39 58.68
CA ASN A 18 -20.16 10.38 58.17
C ASN A 18 -20.85 11.76 58.23
N CYS A 19 -22.04 11.85 57.59
CA CYS A 19 -23.31 12.43 58.10
C CYS A 19 -24.00 13.58 57.32
N VAL A 20 -25.22 13.23 56.84
CA VAL A 20 -26.52 13.92 57.09
C VAL A 20 -26.90 15.20 56.31
N ASN A 21 -28.19 15.19 55.91
CA ASN A 21 -29.02 16.23 55.29
C ASN A 21 -28.98 17.61 55.97
N HIS A 22 -29.13 18.71 55.20
CA HIS A 22 -30.42 19.43 55.08
C HIS A 22 -30.42 20.68 54.15
N HIS A 23 -31.63 20.97 53.62
CA HIS A 23 -32.21 22.28 53.26
C HIS A 23 -31.61 23.27 52.23
N ASN A 24 -32.44 23.52 51.20
CA ASN A 24 -32.97 24.83 50.76
C ASN A 24 -32.12 26.12 50.92
N GLY A 25 -31.78 26.75 49.79
CA GLY A 25 -31.46 28.18 49.67
C GLY A 25 -32.12 28.79 48.41
N ARG A 26 -32.56 30.05 48.45
CA ARG A 26 -33.36 30.71 47.38
C ARG A 26 -32.84 32.12 47.05
N ASN A 27 -32.78 32.43 45.74
CA ASN A 27 -32.95 33.74 45.08
C ASN A 27 -31.85 34.84 45.10
N ARG A 28 -31.89 35.62 43.99
CA ARG A 28 -31.25 36.94 43.65
C ARG A 28 -29.74 36.91 43.32
N VAL A 29 -29.21 37.52 42.24
CA VAL A 29 -29.64 38.53 41.21
C VAL A 29 -29.43 40.02 41.56
N VAL A 30 -28.25 40.55 41.21
CA VAL A 30 -27.80 41.95 40.91
C VAL A 30 -26.48 41.79 40.08
N ARG A 31 -26.11 42.44 38.95
CA ARG A 31 -26.58 43.53 38.04
C ARG A 31 -25.96 44.95 38.25
N VAL A 32 -25.97 45.78 37.20
CA VAL A 32 -25.44 47.18 37.08
C VAL A 32 -23.91 47.29 36.78
N SER A 33 -23.40 48.37 36.16
CA SER A 33 -23.35 48.68 34.69
C SER A 33 -22.88 50.13 34.37
N PHE A 34 -21.96 50.32 33.40
CA PHE A 34 -21.70 51.51 32.52
C PHE A 34 -21.58 52.95 33.10
N PRO A 35 -20.77 53.87 32.51
CA PRO A 35 -21.05 54.64 31.25
C PRO A 35 -19.96 54.43 30.16
N ALA A 36 -20.13 54.64 28.83
CA ALA A 36 -20.78 55.67 27.98
C ALA A 36 -19.88 56.90 27.70
N SER A 37 -19.79 57.52 26.50
CA SER A 37 -20.58 57.48 25.22
C SER A 37 -19.65 57.84 24.00
N CYS A 38 -20.02 58.17 22.74
CA CYS A 38 -21.29 58.48 22.04
C CYS A 38 -21.22 58.35 20.48
N GLU A 39 -22.41 58.27 19.84
CA GLU A 39 -22.96 58.86 18.57
C GLU A 39 -22.08 59.50 17.43
N MET A 40 -22.48 59.59 16.12
CA MET A 40 -23.68 59.16 15.34
C MET A 40 -23.52 59.15 13.78
N ARG A 41 -24.37 58.34 13.08
CA ARG A 41 -25.05 58.52 11.74
C ARG A 41 -24.34 58.70 10.35
N HIS A 42 -24.58 57.69 9.48
CA HIS A 42 -25.18 57.69 8.11
C HIS A 42 -24.76 58.59 6.89
N ARG A 43 -24.61 57.87 5.75
CA ARG A 43 -25.04 58.16 4.33
C ARG A 43 -24.21 59.07 3.37
N ALA A 44 -23.60 58.39 2.37
CA ALA A 44 -23.85 58.50 0.92
C ALA A 44 -23.11 59.51 -0.02
N THR A 45 -22.46 58.93 -1.05
CA THR A 45 -22.35 59.35 -2.49
C THR A 45 -21.39 60.46 -3.00
N PHE A 46 -21.00 60.27 -4.29
CA PHE A 46 -20.41 61.19 -5.29
C PHE A 46 -18.90 61.58 -5.30
N SER A 47 -18.17 60.93 -6.22
CA SER A 47 -17.32 61.46 -7.33
C SER A 47 -16.14 62.47 -7.17
N SER A 48 -15.01 62.06 -7.78
CA SER A 48 -14.24 62.75 -8.85
C SER A 48 -13.21 63.89 -8.60
N GLN A 49 -12.02 63.64 -9.16
CA GLN A 49 -11.15 64.54 -9.99
C GLN A 49 -10.17 65.59 -9.40
N HIS A 50 -8.89 65.43 -9.81
CA HIS A 50 -7.88 66.46 -10.16
C HIS A 50 -7.35 67.42 -9.04
N LYS A 51 -6.15 68.03 -9.07
CA LYS A 51 -4.98 68.15 -10.00
C LYS A 51 -3.70 67.64 -9.29
N ARG A 52 -2.53 67.32 -9.89
CA ARG A 52 -1.81 67.64 -11.17
C ARG A 52 -0.90 68.89 -11.16
N GLN A 53 0.40 68.68 -10.87
CA GLN A 53 1.61 69.42 -11.33
C GLN A 53 2.82 68.57 -10.87
N GLN A 54 3.85 68.17 -11.65
CA GLN A 54 4.41 68.54 -12.95
C GLN A 54 5.36 69.75 -12.97
N ILE A 55 6.69 69.48 -12.97
CA ILE A 55 7.76 70.33 -13.53
C ILE A 55 8.76 69.44 -14.32
N LYS A 56 9.34 70.01 -15.38
CA LYS A 56 10.37 69.55 -16.35
C LYS A 56 11.00 70.87 -16.91
N PRO A 57 11.97 70.92 -17.86
CA PRO A 57 12.84 69.90 -18.50
C PRO A 57 14.33 70.37 -18.69
N SER A 58 15.07 69.74 -19.63
CA SER A 58 16.15 70.30 -20.51
C SER A 58 17.51 70.75 -19.91
N ALA A 59 18.65 70.71 -20.63
CA ALA A 59 19.07 70.03 -21.89
C ALA A 59 20.62 70.17 -22.10
N GLU A 60 21.16 69.63 -23.22
CA GLU A 60 22.50 69.85 -23.82
C GLU A 60 23.74 69.25 -23.08
N GLY A 61 24.84 68.83 -23.75
CA GLY A 61 25.07 68.63 -25.20
C GLY A 61 26.56 68.35 -25.59
N GLY A 62 26.80 67.37 -26.49
CA GLY A 62 28.11 67.08 -27.15
C GLY A 62 29.23 66.47 -26.27
N LEU A 63 30.43 66.09 -26.77
CA LEU A 63 30.90 65.67 -28.11
C LEU A 63 32.39 65.20 -27.99
N ARG A 64 32.90 64.34 -28.91
CA ARG A 64 34.34 64.04 -29.19
C ARG A 64 35.15 63.22 -28.14
N GLN A 65 36.23 62.47 -28.48
CA GLN A 65 36.67 61.77 -29.72
C GLN A 65 37.92 60.89 -29.43
N ASN A 66 38.29 59.99 -30.35
CA ASN A 66 39.65 59.41 -30.59
C ASN A 66 40.22 58.41 -29.55
N GLN A 67 41.15 57.48 -29.84
CA GLN A 67 41.73 56.79 -31.04
C GLN A 67 42.63 55.63 -30.49
N ASP A 68 43.22 54.63 -31.17
CA ASP A 68 43.01 53.84 -32.42
C ASP A 68 44.00 52.61 -32.31
N GLU A 69 44.46 52.01 -33.43
CA GLU A 69 45.61 51.08 -33.62
C GLU A 69 45.46 49.61 -33.10
N GLU A 70 45.84 48.55 -33.84
CA GLU A 70 46.22 48.39 -35.27
C GLU A 70 46.05 46.91 -35.72
N ASP A 71 45.91 46.67 -37.04
CA ASP A 71 46.23 45.52 -37.94
C ASP A 71 46.39 44.06 -37.40
N ASP A 72 46.16 42.97 -38.17
CA ASP A 72 46.63 42.68 -39.54
C ASP A 72 45.81 41.54 -40.24
N ALA A 73 46.05 41.24 -41.53
CA ALA A 73 45.27 40.28 -42.34
C ALA A 73 46.06 39.49 -43.42
N ALA A 74 45.61 38.27 -43.78
CA ALA A 74 46.15 37.47 -44.89
C ALA A 74 45.12 36.49 -45.52
N GLU A 75 45.29 36.17 -46.81
CA GLU A 75 44.38 35.33 -47.65
C GLU A 75 45.06 34.04 -48.20
N VAL A 76 44.44 33.42 -49.23
CA VAL A 76 44.92 32.39 -50.17
C VAL A 76 44.66 30.93 -49.71
N SER A 77 43.60 30.21 -50.13
CA SER A 77 43.11 29.81 -51.48
C SER A 77 43.84 28.63 -52.14
N LEU A 78 43.09 27.65 -52.66
CA LEU A 78 43.35 26.90 -53.92
C LEU A 78 42.16 25.98 -54.30
N ASN A 79 42.15 25.47 -55.54
CA ASN A 79 40.97 24.90 -56.25
C ASN A 79 41.14 23.42 -56.69
N ASN A 80 40.07 22.90 -57.33
CA ASN A 80 39.94 21.80 -58.32
C ASN A 80 38.98 20.69 -57.85
N ASP A 81 37.86 20.44 -58.55
CA ASP A 81 37.71 19.61 -59.79
C ASP A 81 38.07 18.14 -59.54
N ASP A 82 37.22 17.14 -59.79
CA ASP A 82 36.66 16.82 -61.12
C ASP A 82 35.29 16.07 -61.08
N SER A 83 34.89 15.40 -62.17
CA SER A 83 33.49 15.08 -62.54
C SER A 83 33.27 13.64 -63.11
N VAL A 84 32.06 13.38 -63.65
CA VAL A 84 31.63 12.25 -64.55
C VAL A 84 30.90 11.02 -63.94
N GLU A 85 29.56 10.99 -64.15
CA GLU A 85 28.65 9.92 -64.70
C GLU A 85 28.77 8.40 -64.29
N ASN A 86 27.83 7.46 -64.48
CA ASN A 86 26.47 7.33 -65.08
C ASN A 86 25.77 6.04 -64.50
N LEU A 87 24.69 5.35 -64.93
CA LEU A 87 23.68 5.33 -66.04
C LEU A 87 22.44 4.47 -65.58
N ASN A 88 21.21 4.81 -66.03
CA ASN A 88 20.02 3.92 -66.28
C ASN A 88 19.31 3.10 -65.15
N ASP A 89 18.02 2.68 -65.25
CA ASP A 89 17.03 2.76 -66.35
C ASP A 89 15.52 2.81 -65.93
N ALA A 90 14.65 3.20 -66.88
CA ALA A 90 13.24 2.78 -67.22
C ALA A 90 12.20 2.33 -66.14
N THR A 91 10.86 2.55 -66.26
CA THR A 91 9.96 3.28 -67.21
C THR A 91 8.56 3.55 -66.59
N ALA A 92 7.70 4.33 -67.26
CA ALA A 92 6.36 4.79 -66.81
C ALA A 92 5.15 3.93 -67.25
N PRO A 93 3.91 4.28 -66.83
CA PRO A 93 2.69 4.07 -67.61
C PRO A 93 1.91 5.37 -67.94
N LEU A 94 0.88 5.27 -68.81
CA LEU A 94 0.12 6.39 -69.40
C LEU A 94 -1.24 6.68 -68.73
N ALA A 95 -1.92 7.75 -69.19
CA ALA A 95 -3.22 8.26 -68.70
C ALA A 95 -4.40 8.01 -69.66
N ILE A 96 -5.65 8.23 -69.18
CA ILE A 96 -6.93 8.62 -69.85
C ILE A 96 -8.05 8.51 -68.77
N ASN A 97 -8.67 9.60 -68.29
CA ASN A 97 -9.86 10.33 -68.79
C ASN A 97 -11.16 9.47 -68.83
N ILE A 98 -12.33 9.87 -68.30
CA ILE A 98 -13.29 10.84 -68.88
C ILE A 98 -14.29 11.42 -67.83
N ASN A 99 -14.56 12.72 -67.95
CA ASN A 99 -15.71 13.59 -67.59
C ASN A 99 -16.97 13.05 -66.86
N GLY A 100 -17.59 13.93 -66.03
CA GLY A 100 -19.01 13.84 -65.64
C GLY A 100 -19.56 14.96 -64.73
N ALA A 101 -20.08 16.07 -65.30
CA ALA A 101 -20.93 17.14 -64.73
C ALA A 101 -20.62 17.66 -63.30
N GLU A 102 -20.04 18.85 -63.14
CA GLU A 102 -20.78 20.14 -63.07
C GLU A 102 -21.87 20.26 -61.98
N GLN A 103 -21.49 20.75 -60.78
CA GLN A 103 -22.13 21.88 -60.07
C GLN A 103 -21.55 22.05 -58.64
N ALA A 104 -20.65 23.03 -58.42
CA ALA A 104 -20.38 23.70 -57.12
C ALA A 104 -19.17 24.68 -57.11
N GLU A 105 -18.64 25.15 -58.25
CA GLU A 105 -17.49 26.08 -58.23
C GLU A 105 -17.85 27.51 -57.78
N GLN A 106 -17.77 27.76 -56.47
CA GLN A 106 -17.39 29.09 -55.95
C GLN A 106 -16.80 29.06 -54.52
N LEU A 107 -15.86 28.15 -54.27
CA LEU A 107 -14.90 28.29 -53.17
C LEU A 107 -13.61 28.92 -53.71
N SER A 108 -13.09 29.95 -53.04
CA SER A 108 -12.05 30.82 -53.60
C SER A 108 -10.68 30.14 -53.67
N GLY A 109 -10.09 30.08 -54.87
CA GLY A 109 -8.83 29.37 -55.15
C GLY A 109 -7.64 29.69 -54.22
N ARG A 110 -7.60 30.90 -53.62
CA ARG A 110 -6.63 31.26 -52.58
C ARG A 110 -6.56 30.26 -51.42
N GLN A 111 -7.72 29.76 -50.97
CA GLN A 111 -7.75 28.79 -49.86
C GLN A 111 -7.13 27.44 -50.24
N LEU A 112 -7.12 27.08 -51.53
CA LEU A 112 -6.47 25.86 -52.02
C LEU A 112 -4.96 26.06 -52.19
N GLU A 113 -4.53 27.23 -52.66
CA GLU A 113 -3.11 27.60 -52.72
C GLU A 113 -2.47 27.68 -51.32
N ASP A 114 -3.16 28.31 -50.35
CA ASP A 114 -2.72 28.37 -48.95
C ASP A 114 -2.59 26.95 -48.35
N LEU A 115 -3.56 26.06 -48.60
CA LEU A 115 -3.53 24.68 -48.10
C LEU A 115 -2.37 23.87 -48.73
N LEU A 116 -2.14 24.01 -50.03
CA LEU A 116 -1.00 23.38 -50.72
C LEU A 116 0.36 23.93 -50.25
N GLY A 117 0.42 25.23 -49.92
CA GLY A 117 1.58 25.85 -49.27
C GLY A 117 1.84 25.32 -47.87
N MET A 118 0.78 25.13 -47.06
CA MET A 118 0.87 24.53 -45.74
C MET A 118 1.33 23.07 -45.79
N ILE A 119 0.83 22.26 -46.74
CA ILE A 119 1.25 20.87 -46.92
C ILE A 119 2.74 20.80 -47.26
N LYS A 120 3.22 21.58 -48.24
CA LYS A 120 4.66 21.60 -48.61
C LYS A 120 5.56 22.08 -47.47
N ASN A 121 5.10 23.02 -46.65
CA ASN A 121 5.82 23.43 -45.45
C ASN A 121 5.82 22.33 -44.36
N ALA A 122 4.74 21.57 -44.22
CA ALA A 122 4.71 20.41 -43.32
C ALA A 122 5.67 19.31 -43.77
N GLU A 123 5.68 18.96 -45.05
CA GLU A 123 6.64 18.00 -45.64
C GLU A 123 8.10 18.43 -45.41
N LYS A 124 8.41 19.71 -45.66
CA LYS A 124 9.76 20.27 -45.41
C LYS A 124 10.14 20.24 -43.92
N ASN A 125 9.21 20.53 -43.02
CA ASN A 125 9.45 20.47 -41.58
C ASN A 125 9.64 19.02 -41.09
N ILE A 126 8.92 18.05 -41.67
CA ILE A 126 9.11 16.61 -41.39
C ILE A 126 10.51 16.15 -41.85
N LEU A 127 10.97 16.61 -43.03
CA LEU A 127 12.31 16.29 -43.53
C LEU A 127 13.40 16.82 -42.58
N LEU A 128 13.30 18.09 -42.17
CA LEU A 128 14.23 18.72 -41.23
C LEU A 128 14.23 18.06 -39.84
N LEU A 129 13.06 17.61 -39.36
CA LEU A 129 12.94 16.83 -38.12
C LEU A 129 13.63 15.45 -38.23
N ASN A 130 13.52 14.79 -39.38
CA ASN A 130 14.19 13.52 -39.62
C ASN A 130 15.72 13.69 -39.73
N GLU A 131 16.20 14.73 -40.43
CA GLU A 131 17.64 15.06 -40.45
C GLU A 131 18.20 15.38 -39.06
N ALA A 132 17.50 16.19 -38.27
CA ALA A 132 17.91 16.50 -36.89
C ALA A 132 17.96 15.22 -36.05
N ARG A 133 16.97 14.33 -36.19
CA ARG A 133 16.92 13.04 -35.50
C ARG A 133 18.08 12.12 -35.88
N VAL A 134 18.51 12.09 -37.14
CA VAL A 134 19.68 11.28 -37.58
C VAL A 134 20.95 11.78 -36.90
N ARG A 135 21.21 13.10 -36.94
CA ARG A 135 22.40 13.69 -36.29
C ARG A 135 22.42 13.43 -34.78
N SER A 136 21.27 13.53 -34.10
CA SER A 136 21.15 13.18 -32.68
C SER A 136 21.33 11.69 -32.36
N LEU A 137 21.29 10.79 -33.35
CA LEU A 137 21.67 9.39 -33.18
C LEU A 137 23.18 9.19 -33.39
N GLU A 138 23.76 9.86 -34.39
CA GLU A 138 25.21 9.88 -34.65
C GLU A 138 26.00 10.47 -33.46
N ASP A 139 25.53 11.58 -32.89
CA ASP A 139 26.06 12.18 -31.65
C ASP A 139 25.98 11.20 -30.46
N LEU A 140 24.90 10.41 -30.38
CA LEU A 140 24.66 9.47 -29.28
C LEU A 140 25.55 8.22 -29.40
N GLU A 141 25.77 7.68 -30.60
CA GLU A 141 26.76 6.63 -30.84
C GLU A 141 28.18 7.09 -30.49
N LYS A 142 28.54 8.34 -30.82
CA LYS A 142 29.85 8.91 -30.43
C LYS A 142 30.00 9.01 -28.91
N ILE A 143 28.97 9.49 -28.20
CA ILE A 143 28.97 9.58 -26.73
C ILE A 143 29.06 8.19 -26.09
N LEU A 144 28.45 7.15 -26.68
CA LEU A 144 28.60 5.77 -26.21
C LEU A 144 30.03 5.26 -26.38
N ALA A 145 30.68 5.51 -27.52
CA ALA A 145 32.07 5.12 -27.75
C ALA A 145 33.06 5.82 -26.78
N GLU A 146 32.87 7.13 -26.54
CA GLU A 146 33.66 7.88 -25.55
C GLU A 146 33.43 7.37 -24.13
N LYS A 147 32.19 6.98 -23.78
CA LYS A 147 31.86 6.35 -22.50
C LYS A 147 32.53 4.99 -22.31
N GLU A 148 32.57 4.15 -23.35
CA GLU A 148 33.25 2.84 -23.26
C GLU A 148 34.77 2.99 -23.07
N ALA A 149 35.39 3.96 -23.72
CA ALA A 149 36.81 4.29 -23.50
C ALA A 149 37.07 4.75 -22.05
N LEU A 150 36.27 5.69 -21.53
CA LEU A 150 36.38 6.17 -20.15
C LEU A 150 36.13 5.06 -19.11
N GLN A 151 35.20 4.14 -19.37
CA GLN A 151 34.99 2.97 -18.50
C GLN A 151 36.23 2.05 -18.48
N GLY A 152 36.94 1.93 -19.60
CA GLY A 152 38.23 1.23 -19.66
C GLY A 152 39.29 1.87 -18.75
N GLU A 153 39.41 3.21 -18.79
CA GLU A 153 40.34 3.95 -17.94
C GLU A 153 39.98 3.85 -16.44
N ILE A 154 38.70 3.94 -16.10
CA ILE A 154 38.20 3.77 -14.71
C ILE A 154 38.61 2.41 -14.15
N ASN A 155 38.41 1.32 -14.91
CA ASN A 155 38.76 -0.04 -14.46
C ASN A 155 40.29 -0.21 -14.20
N VAL A 156 41.13 0.54 -14.93
CA VAL A 156 42.59 0.59 -14.71
C VAL A 156 42.95 1.43 -13.48
N LEU A 157 42.20 2.49 -13.20
CA LEU A 157 42.38 3.29 -11.97
C LEU A 157 41.92 2.52 -10.72
N GLU A 158 40.81 1.79 -10.78
CA GLU A 158 40.31 0.94 -9.68
C GLU A 158 41.32 -0.15 -9.29
N THR A 159 41.95 -0.81 -10.27
CA THR A 159 42.99 -1.82 -10.00
C THR A 159 44.23 -1.21 -9.35
N ARG A 160 44.70 -0.04 -9.81
CA ARG A 160 45.84 0.66 -9.20
C ARG A 160 45.51 1.21 -7.81
N LEU A 161 44.27 1.66 -7.58
CA LEU A 161 43.79 2.07 -6.26
C LEU A 161 43.86 0.91 -5.27
N ALA A 162 43.38 -0.28 -5.66
CA ALA A 162 43.43 -1.48 -4.84
C ALA A 162 44.86 -1.92 -4.48
N GLU A 163 45.83 -1.75 -5.38
CA GLU A 163 47.26 -1.98 -5.09
C GLU A 163 47.79 -0.99 -4.05
N THR A 164 47.49 0.32 -4.17
CA THR A 164 47.90 1.31 -3.16
C THR A 164 47.23 1.07 -1.80
N ASP A 165 45.96 0.65 -1.79
CA ASP A 165 45.19 0.38 -0.58
C ASP A 165 45.72 -0.86 0.17
N ALA A 166 46.33 -1.81 -0.54
CA ALA A 166 47.07 -2.93 0.05
C ALA A 166 48.41 -2.47 0.66
N GLN A 167 49.17 -1.60 -0.02
CA GLN A 167 50.43 -1.04 0.49
C GLN A 167 50.22 -0.20 1.76
N ILE A 168 49.18 0.65 1.78
CA ILE A 168 48.80 1.47 2.94
C ILE A 168 48.45 0.59 4.16
N LYS A 169 47.83 -0.57 3.97
CA LYS A 169 47.53 -1.52 5.06
C LYS A 169 48.80 -2.12 5.67
N VAL A 170 49.81 -2.44 4.84
CA VAL A 170 51.13 -2.91 5.34
C VAL A 170 51.85 -1.81 6.10
N ALA A 171 51.94 -0.59 5.55
CA ALA A 171 52.60 0.54 6.21
C ALA A 171 51.97 0.89 7.57
N ASN A 172 50.63 0.79 7.70
CA ASN A 172 49.95 0.99 8.97
C ASN A 172 50.24 -0.12 10.00
N GLN A 173 50.45 -1.37 9.58
CA GLN A 173 50.89 -2.44 10.49
C GLN A 173 52.32 -2.20 11.01
N GLU A 174 53.23 -1.73 10.15
CA GLU A 174 54.59 -1.35 10.57
C GLU A 174 54.57 -0.16 11.54
N LYS A 175 53.75 0.87 11.28
CA LYS A 175 53.60 2.03 12.17
C LYS A 175 53.16 1.65 13.59
N ILE A 176 52.14 0.78 13.71
CA ILE A 176 51.67 0.27 15.00
C ILE A 176 52.78 -0.48 15.75
N HIS A 177 53.67 -1.16 15.03
CA HIS A 177 54.81 -1.84 15.64
C HIS A 177 55.89 -0.87 16.15
N VAL A 178 56.14 0.24 15.43
CA VAL A 178 57.07 1.30 15.87
C VAL A 178 56.55 2.02 17.12
N GLU A 179 55.28 2.44 17.12
CA GLU A 179 54.67 3.12 18.28
C GLU A 179 54.72 2.25 19.56
N LEU A 180 54.60 0.92 19.42
CA LEU A 180 54.75 -0.03 20.52
C LEU A 180 56.19 -0.11 21.07
N LEU A 181 57.21 0.03 20.21
CA LEU A 181 58.62 0.01 20.59
C LEU A 181 59.06 1.33 21.24
N GLU A 182 58.58 2.47 20.76
CA GLU A 182 58.81 3.78 21.38
C GLU A 182 58.25 3.82 22.82
N GLY A 183 57.04 3.27 23.04
CA GLY A 183 56.44 3.15 24.36
C GLY A 183 57.22 2.23 25.34
N GLN A 184 58.07 1.33 24.83
CA GLN A 184 58.97 0.51 25.66
C GLN A 184 60.28 1.25 25.97
N LEU A 185 60.85 1.95 24.99
CA LEU A 185 62.06 2.78 25.16
C LEU A 185 61.84 3.90 26.17
N GLU A 186 60.68 4.58 26.12
CA GLU A 186 60.40 5.67 27.04
C GLU A 186 60.21 5.18 28.49
N LYS A 187 59.72 3.95 28.69
CA LYS A 187 59.72 3.30 30.01
C LYS A 187 61.14 3.10 30.55
N LEU A 188 62.05 2.56 29.74
CA LEU A 188 63.45 2.32 30.12
C LEU A 188 64.19 3.62 30.44
N ARG A 189 63.92 4.71 29.72
CA ARG A 189 64.45 6.05 30.03
C ARG A 189 64.03 6.55 31.41
N ASN A 190 62.75 6.41 31.75
CA ASN A 190 62.23 6.86 33.04
C ASN A 190 62.78 6.01 34.22
N GLU A 191 63.05 4.72 34.02
CA GLU A 191 63.70 3.85 35.01
C GLU A 191 65.22 4.11 35.17
N LEU A 192 65.87 4.71 34.17
CA LEU A 192 67.24 5.22 34.27
C LEU A 192 67.29 6.57 34.99
N ALA A 193 66.43 7.51 34.61
CA ALA A 193 66.38 8.86 35.20
C ALA A 193 66.16 8.85 36.73
N GLN A 194 65.40 7.88 37.26
CA GLN A 194 65.21 7.72 38.71
C GLN A 194 66.45 7.20 39.47
N LYS A 195 67.48 6.68 38.79
CA LYS A 195 68.72 6.19 39.43
C LYS A 195 69.83 7.23 39.52
N GLU A 196 69.85 8.20 38.61
CA GLU A 196 70.89 9.24 38.57
C GLU A 196 70.67 10.38 39.60
N SER A 197 69.49 10.46 40.22
CA SER A 197 69.10 11.58 41.08
C SER A 197 69.42 11.45 42.58
N THR A 198 70.29 10.51 43.01
CA THR A 198 70.41 10.15 44.44
C THR A 198 71.85 10.06 45.00
N GLU A 199 72.79 10.85 44.49
CA GLU A 199 74.13 11.00 45.12
C GLU A 199 74.67 12.45 44.99
N GLY A 200 74.61 13.26 46.07
CA GLY A 200 75.09 14.65 45.98
C GLY A 200 74.91 15.61 47.20
N LYS A 201 75.80 15.50 48.19
CA LYS A 201 76.31 16.60 49.08
C LYS A 201 75.41 17.30 50.14
N TYR A 202 75.60 16.89 51.40
CA TYR A 202 76.10 17.67 52.56
C TYR A 202 75.63 19.10 52.93
N SER A 203 75.23 19.25 54.22
CA SER A 203 75.49 20.38 55.17
C SER A 203 74.81 21.77 54.94
N GLU A 204 74.45 22.62 55.93
CA GLU A 204 74.69 22.62 57.40
C GLU A 204 73.83 23.66 58.22
N LEU A 205 73.95 23.64 59.58
CA LEU A 205 73.78 24.72 60.60
C LEU A 205 72.45 24.98 61.40
N HIS A 206 72.62 24.99 62.75
CA HIS A 206 71.94 25.75 63.85
C HIS A 206 70.43 25.52 64.21
N ASP A 207 69.95 25.62 65.47
CA ASP A 207 70.60 25.98 66.77
C ASP A 207 69.89 25.50 68.08
N LEU A 208 70.63 25.46 69.22
CA LEU A 208 70.20 25.45 70.66
C LEU A 208 69.36 24.25 71.22
N GLN A 209 69.33 23.85 72.53
CA GLN A 209 69.90 24.38 73.80
C GLN A 209 70.00 23.30 74.95
N ASN A 210 70.97 23.46 75.89
CA ASN A 210 71.09 22.87 77.28
C ASN A 210 71.17 21.33 77.49
N GLY A 211 71.91 20.74 78.48
CA GLY A 211 72.91 21.26 79.44
C GLY A 211 73.30 20.26 80.59
N GLY A 212 74.54 20.32 81.14
CA GLY A 212 75.09 19.52 82.29
C GLY A 212 76.09 18.41 81.88
N LEU A 213 77.38 18.35 82.31
CA LEU A 213 78.03 18.14 83.65
C LEU A 213 77.88 16.71 84.22
N SER A 214 78.90 15.98 84.72
CA SER A 214 80.37 16.24 84.92
C SER A 214 81.15 14.95 85.34
N ASP A 215 82.50 14.96 85.21
CA ASP A 215 83.52 14.18 86.01
C ASP A 215 83.59 12.62 85.90
N ALA A 216 84.71 11.91 86.16
CA ALA A 216 86.15 12.24 86.37
C ALA A 216 87.09 10.99 86.12
N ASN A 217 88.40 11.12 86.44
CA ASN A 217 89.55 10.37 85.86
C ASN A 217 90.15 9.23 86.78
N PRO A 218 91.42 8.69 86.69
CA PRO A 218 91.69 7.23 86.58
C PRO A 218 92.70 6.65 87.63
N LEU A 219 93.60 5.70 87.21
CA LEU A 219 94.81 5.09 87.89
C LEU A 219 94.63 3.67 88.49
N SER A 220 95.64 2.75 88.60
CA SER A 220 97.01 2.62 88.04
C SER A 220 97.72 1.27 88.41
N HIS A 221 98.66 0.77 87.58
CA HIS A 221 99.81 -0.15 87.88
C HIS A 221 99.52 -1.54 88.53
N ASN A 222 100.25 -2.66 88.31
CA ASN A 222 101.37 -3.09 87.43
C ASN A 222 101.34 -4.67 87.33
N ASP A 223 102.29 -5.49 86.84
CA ASP A 223 103.71 -5.36 86.46
C ASP A 223 104.16 -6.42 85.40
N SER A 224 105.47 -6.52 85.18
CA SER A 224 106.25 -7.15 84.11
C SER A 224 106.38 -8.68 84.15
N ILE A 225 105.29 -9.42 83.94
CA ILE A 225 105.34 -10.80 83.39
C ILE A 225 104.61 -10.93 82.03
N HIS A 226 103.92 -9.86 81.59
CA HIS A 226 103.04 -9.91 80.40
C HIS A 226 103.73 -9.81 79.03
N SER A 227 104.90 -9.17 78.92
CA SER A 227 105.51 -8.73 77.66
C SER A 227 105.59 -9.80 76.54
N LEU A 228 106.12 -10.99 76.83
CA LEU A 228 106.24 -12.08 75.84
C LEU A 228 104.88 -12.71 75.44
N THR A 229 103.86 -12.54 76.30
CA THR A 229 102.49 -12.99 76.01
C THR A 229 101.75 -11.94 75.17
N GLU A 230 102.06 -10.66 75.36
CA GLU A 230 101.49 -9.56 74.58
C GLU A 230 102.04 -9.54 73.15
N GLU A 231 103.34 -9.70 72.92
CA GLU A 231 103.89 -9.80 71.55
C GLU A 231 103.26 -10.95 70.75
N LEU A 232 103.14 -12.13 71.36
CA LEU A 232 102.59 -13.32 70.69
C LEU A 232 101.07 -13.22 70.44
N ASN A 233 100.34 -12.49 71.29
CA ASN A 233 98.93 -12.17 71.05
C ASN A 233 98.75 -11.02 70.04
N SER A 234 99.64 -10.03 70.03
CA SER A 234 99.66 -8.94 69.04
C SER A 234 99.89 -9.50 67.64
N LEU A 235 100.92 -10.34 67.44
CA LEU A 235 101.18 -11.00 66.16
C LEU A 235 100.03 -11.91 65.71
N ARG A 236 99.26 -12.49 66.63
CA ARG A 236 98.03 -13.24 66.32
C ARG A 236 96.87 -12.33 65.90
N ALA A 237 96.68 -11.20 66.58
CA ALA A 237 95.68 -10.21 66.22
C ALA A 237 95.98 -9.56 64.86
N GLU A 238 97.25 -9.27 64.57
CA GLU A 238 97.72 -8.76 63.29
C GLU A 238 97.53 -9.78 62.16
N ASN A 239 97.88 -11.05 62.38
CA ASN A 239 97.60 -12.12 61.40
C ASN A 239 96.09 -12.33 61.16
N ALA A 240 95.25 -12.23 62.20
CA ALA A 240 93.80 -12.30 62.06
C ALA A 240 93.24 -11.09 61.28
N SER A 241 93.76 -9.89 61.56
CA SER A 241 93.43 -8.65 60.83
C SER A 241 93.80 -8.77 59.35
N LEU A 242 95.07 -9.09 59.04
CA LEU A 242 95.55 -9.28 57.67
C LEU A 242 94.76 -10.34 56.91
N LYS A 243 94.38 -11.45 57.57
CA LYS A 243 93.53 -12.48 56.93
C LYS A 243 92.14 -11.94 56.57
N ASN A 244 91.51 -11.17 57.47
CA ASN A 244 90.23 -10.52 57.18
C ASN A 244 90.36 -9.48 56.06
N THR A 245 91.45 -8.72 56.01
CA THR A 245 91.74 -7.77 54.92
C THR A 245 91.92 -8.49 53.58
N ILE A 246 92.61 -9.64 53.56
CA ILE A 246 92.78 -10.46 52.35
C ILE A 246 91.45 -11.03 51.87
N GLU A 247 90.61 -11.56 52.75
CA GLU A 247 89.29 -12.08 52.37
C GLU A 247 88.36 -10.95 51.88
N SER A 248 88.47 -9.74 52.45
CA SER A 248 87.75 -8.53 52.01
C SER A 248 88.18 -8.04 50.63
N PHE A 249 89.49 -7.94 50.36
CA PHE A 249 89.99 -7.61 49.02
C PHE A 249 89.60 -8.68 47.99
N LYS A 250 89.52 -9.94 48.39
CA LYS A 250 89.11 -11.05 47.53
C LYS A 250 87.62 -10.99 47.16
N THR A 251 86.73 -10.54 48.04
CA THR A 251 85.33 -10.26 47.67
C THR A 251 85.20 -9.02 46.78
N GLN A 252 85.93 -7.94 47.09
CA GLN A 252 85.96 -6.74 46.22
C GLN A 252 86.44 -7.08 44.79
N LEU A 253 87.43 -7.97 44.67
CA LEU A 253 87.98 -8.39 43.37
C LEU A 253 87.05 -9.33 42.58
N SER A 254 86.15 -10.06 43.24
CA SER A 254 85.04 -10.74 42.54
C SER A 254 83.94 -9.77 42.08
N ASP A 255 83.65 -8.73 42.86
CA ASP A 255 82.63 -7.74 42.50
C ASP A 255 83.07 -6.88 41.31
N THR A 256 84.35 -6.50 41.22
CA THR A 256 84.89 -5.84 40.02
C THR A 256 84.77 -6.72 38.78
N LYS A 257 85.00 -8.04 38.89
CA LYS A 257 84.88 -8.96 37.74
C LYS A 257 83.44 -9.08 37.23
N ASN A 258 82.45 -9.12 38.14
CA ASN A 258 81.03 -9.13 37.76
C ASN A 258 80.61 -7.83 37.04
N ASN A 259 81.25 -6.69 37.35
CA ASN A 259 80.98 -5.43 36.68
C ASN A 259 81.56 -5.37 35.25
N ASP A 260 82.74 -5.95 35.01
CA ASP A 260 83.31 -6.05 33.66
C ASP A 260 82.42 -6.90 32.72
N GLU A 261 81.95 -8.05 33.20
CA GLU A 261 81.02 -8.92 32.43
C GLU A 261 79.69 -8.20 32.11
N ARG A 262 79.25 -7.29 32.98
CA ARG A 262 78.04 -6.47 32.79
C ARG A 262 78.26 -5.30 31.82
N LEU A 263 79.47 -4.74 31.76
CA LEU A 263 79.85 -3.70 30.80
C LEU A 263 79.81 -4.23 29.37
N VAL A 264 80.39 -5.42 29.14
CA VAL A 264 80.40 -6.08 27.82
C VAL A 264 78.98 -6.40 27.31
N ALA A 265 78.04 -6.69 28.21
CA ALA A 265 76.63 -6.87 27.84
C ALA A 265 75.99 -5.56 27.34
N LEU A 266 76.22 -4.46 28.05
CA LEU A 266 75.66 -3.14 27.71
C LEU A 266 76.24 -2.57 26.41
N GLU A 267 77.54 -2.76 26.13
CA GLU A 267 78.12 -2.36 24.84
C GLU A 267 77.51 -3.14 23.66
N LYS A 268 77.16 -4.41 23.87
CA LYS A 268 76.49 -5.24 22.86
C LYS A 268 75.05 -4.78 22.60
N GLU A 269 74.29 -4.43 23.63
CA GLU A 269 72.95 -3.85 23.48
C GLU A 269 73.00 -2.49 22.77
N ARG A 270 73.92 -1.60 23.17
CA ARG A 270 74.16 -0.31 22.50
C ARG A 270 74.46 -0.51 21.01
N SER A 271 75.33 -1.44 20.64
CA SER A 271 75.66 -1.71 19.24
C SER A 271 74.45 -2.18 18.43
N SER A 272 73.56 -2.97 19.05
CA SER A 272 72.31 -3.40 18.41
C SER A 272 71.33 -2.24 18.21
N LEU A 273 71.25 -1.31 19.17
CA LEU A 273 70.38 -0.12 19.08
C LEU A 273 70.88 0.88 18.03
N GLU A 274 72.20 1.11 17.93
CA GLU A 274 72.80 1.94 16.87
C GLU A 274 72.50 1.38 15.46
N SER A 275 72.47 0.04 15.31
CA SER A 275 72.09 -0.58 14.04
C SER A 275 70.59 -0.45 13.72
N ALA A 276 69.71 -0.50 14.73
CA ALA A 276 68.26 -0.38 14.54
C ALA A 276 67.84 1.06 14.21
N LEU A 277 68.46 2.05 14.84
CA LEU A 277 68.21 3.46 14.55
C LEU A 277 68.56 3.81 13.09
N LYS A 278 69.66 3.26 12.57
CA LYS A 278 70.09 3.46 11.18
C LYS A 278 69.16 2.83 10.13
N ASP A 279 68.47 1.75 10.48
CA ASP A 279 67.43 1.15 9.62
C ASP A 279 66.18 2.05 9.55
N LEU A 280 65.76 2.61 10.70
CA LEU A 280 64.67 3.59 10.78
C LEU A 280 64.95 4.88 10.01
N GLU A 281 66.18 5.42 10.09
CA GLU A 281 66.61 6.58 9.28
C GLU A 281 66.47 6.32 7.78
N SER A 282 66.79 5.10 7.32
CA SER A 282 66.65 4.73 5.90
C SER A 282 65.18 4.66 5.45
N LYS A 283 64.29 4.13 6.30
CA LYS A 283 62.85 4.03 6.03
C LYS A 283 62.16 5.40 6.03
N LEU A 284 62.57 6.31 6.91
CA LEU A 284 62.09 7.69 6.93
C LEU A 284 62.41 8.43 5.62
N SER A 285 63.61 8.21 5.05
CA SER A 285 63.99 8.79 3.76
C SER A 285 63.11 8.30 2.61
N ILE A 286 62.74 7.01 2.59
CA ILE A 286 61.85 6.45 1.56
C ILE A 286 60.44 7.06 1.68
N SER A 287 59.92 7.18 2.90
CA SER A 287 58.59 7.74 3.16
C SER A 287 58.46 9.21 2.72
N GLN A 288 59.53 10.01 2.83
CA GLN A 288 59.53 11.40 2.33
C GLN A 288 59.40 11.47 0.79
N ASP A 289 59.97 10.51 0.08
CA ASP A 289 59.91 10.41 -1.38
C ASP A 289 58.47 10.09 -1.86
N ASP A 290 57.73 9.26 -1.12
CA ASP A 290 56.32 8.94 -1.43
C ASP A 290 55.35 10.09 -1.14
N VAL A 291 55.62 10.92 -0.13
CA VAL A 291 54.85 12.16 0.12
C VAL A 291 54.92 13.11 -1.09
N SER A 292 56.06 13.15 -1.81
CA SER A 292 56.19 13.96 -3.03
C SER A 292 55.24 13.50 -4.14
N LYS A 293 55.09 12.19 -4.34
CA LYS A 293 54.24 11.56 -5.38
C LYS A 293 52.75 11.78 -5.10
N ILE A 294 52.37 11.77 -3.82
CA ILE A 294 51.00 12.11 -3.39
C ILE A 294 50.67 13.57 -3.73
N SER A 295 51.64 14.50 -3.62
CA SER A 295 51.40 15.91 -3.96
C SER A 295 51.08 16.12 -5.44
N THR A 296 51.76 15.40 -6.35
CA THR A 296 51.47 15.46 -7.80
C THR A 296 50.09 14.85 -8.15
N LEU A 297 49.75 13.69 -7.57
CA LEU A 297 48.44 13.07 -7.75
C LEU A 297 47.28 13.95 -7.22
N THR A 298 47.54 14.75 -6.17
CA THR A 298 46.55 15.70 -5.63
C THR A 298 46.25 16.83 -6.62
N VAL A 299 47.21 17.24 -7.45
CA VAL A 299 46.99 18.23 -8.52
C VAL A 299 46.19 17.61 -9.67
N GLU A 300 46.56 16.42 -10.12
CA GLU A 300 45.84 15.70 -11.19
C GLU A 300 44.39 15.38 -10.81
N TYR A 301 44.14 14.98 -9.57
CA TYR A 301 42.79 14.77 -9.03
C TYR A 301 41.93 16.04 -9.11
N LYS A 302 42.50 17.20 -8.78
CA LYS A 302 41.80 18.48 -8.87
C LYS A 302 41.49 18.85 -10.32
N ASP A 303 42.46 18.67 -11.21
CA ASP A 303 42.32 18.96 -12.64
C ASP A 303 41.29 18.04 -13.33
N LEU A 304 41.01 16.86 -12.75
CA LEU A 304 39.89 15.99 -13.13
C LEU A 304 38.54 16.47 -12.54
N TRP A 305 38.54 16.94 -11.29
CA TRP A 305 37.34 17.45 -10.61
C TRP A 305 36.73 18.65 -11.34
N ASP A 306 37.56 19.63 -11.71
CA ASP A 306 37.13 20.83 -12.45
C ASP A 306 36.52 20.45 -13.84
N LYS A 307 36.95 19.33 -14.44
CA LYS A 307 36.36 18.78 -15.69
C LYS A 307 35.01 18.10 -15.44
N VAL A 308 34.86 17.36 -14.34
CA VAL A 308 33.59 16.72 -13.95
C VAL A 308 32.52 17.76 -13.63
N GLU A 309 32.85 18.84 -12.92
CA GLU A 309 31.90 19.94 -12.64
C GLU A 309 31.43 20.63 -13.94
N ASN A 310 32.33 20.82 -14.90
CA ASN A 310 32.01 21.40 -16.21
C ASN A 310 31.11 20.46 -17.05
N LEU A 311 31.37 19.15 -17.04
CA LEU A 311 30.49 18.15 -17.66
C LEU A 311 29.10 18.10 -17.00
N GLN A 312 29.01 18.20 -15.67
CA GLN A 312 27.73 18.28 -14.97
C GLN A 312 26.95 19.55 -15.38
N SER A 313 27.63 20.69 -15.54
CA SER A 313 27.01 21.94 -16.02
C SER A 313 26.41 21.80 -17.44
N LEU A 314 27.10 21.06 -18.32
CA LEU A 314 26.60 20.74 -19.67
C LEU A 314 25.42 19.76 -19.62
N LEU A 315 25.46 18.73 -18.77
CA LEU A 315 24.36 17.78 -18.57
C LEU A 315 23.11 18.46 -18.01
N ASP A 316 23.26 19.35 -17.02
CA ASP A 316 22.20 20.18 -16.47
C ASP A 316 21.52 21.06 -17.54
N LYS A 317 22.31 21.57 -18.49
CA LYS A 317 21.84 22.41 -19.59
C LYS A 317 21.09 21.60 -20.65
N ALA A 318 21.58 20.41 -20.98
CA ALA A 318 20.90 19.47 -21.87
C ALA A 318 19.57 18.96 -21.28
N THR A 319 19.56 18.61 -19.99
CA THR A 319 18.35 18.16 -19.27
C THR A 319 17.26 19.25 -19.30
N LYS A 320 17.61 20.51 -19.00
CA LYS A 320 16.67 21.65 -19.08
C LYS A 320 16.11 21.88 -20.50
N GLN A 321 16.87 21.54 -21.55
CA GLN A 321 16.38 21.57 -22.94
C GLN A 321 15.44 20.39 -23.24
N ALA A 322 15.72 19.20 -22.71
CA ALA A 322 14.83 18.04 -22.81
C ALA A 322 13.49 18.28 -22.09
N ASP A 323 13.51 18.82 -20.86
CA ASP A 323 12.29 19.19 -20.11
C ASP A 323 11.42 20.20 -20.89
N GLN A 324 12.07 21.21 -21.48
CA GLN A 324 11.39 22.20 -22.33
C GLN A 324 10.75 21.54 -23.57
N ALA A 325 11.41 20.54 -24.17
CA ALA A 325 10.86 19.77 -25.28
C ALA A 325 9.69 18.86 -24.85
N VAL A 326 9.74 18.25 -23.65
CA VAL A 326 8.63 17.47 -23.08
C VAL A 326 7.40 18.35 -22.85
N ILE A 327 7.56 19.57 -22.34
CA ILE A 327 6.46 20.53 -22.18
C ILE A 327 5.82 20.85 -23.55
N VAL A 328 6.63 21.08 -24.59
CA VAL A 328 6.13 21.33 -25.96
C VAL A 328 5.44 20.09 -26.55
N LEU A 329 5.95 18.88 -26.31
CA LEU A 329 5.30 17.63 -26.72
C LEU A 329 3.94 17.44 -26.02
N GLN A 330 3.86 17.74 -24.72
CA GLN A 330 2.61 17.61 -23.95
C GLN A 330 1.58 18.65 -24.38
N GLN A 331 1.98 19.89 -24.70
CA GLN A 331 1.11 20.89 -25.34
C GLN A 331 0.61 20.44 -26.72
N ASN A 332 1.47 19.78 -27.52
CA ASN A 332 1.06 19.21 -28.81
C ASN A 332 0.11 18.01 -28.66
N GLN A 333 0.25 17.18 -27.62
CA GLN A 333 -0.73 16.14 -27.30
C GLN A 333 -2.08 16.73 -26.85
N ASP A 334 -2.06 17.80 -26.06
CA ASP A 334 -3.28 18.52 -25.65
C ASP A 334 -3.96 19.24 -26.83
N LEU A 335 -3.21 19.64 -27.85
CA LEU A 335 -3.75 20.14 -29.11
C LEU A 335 -4.34 19.01 -29.95
N ARG A 336 -3.66 17.86 -30.08
CA ARG A 336 -4.22 16.65 -30.74
C ARG A 336 -5.53 16.23 -30.09
N ARG A 337 -5.57 16.04 -28.76
CA ARG A 337 -6.79 15.72 -27.99
C ARG A 337 -7.91 16.76 -28.10
N LYS A 338 -7.66 17.96 -28.65
CA LYS A 338 -8.68 18.95 -29.01
C LYS A 338 -9.12 18.83 -30.48
N VAL A 339 -8.20 18.51 -31.39
CA VAL A 339 -8.52 18.16 -32.79
C VAL A 339 -9.33 16.87 -32.82
N ASP A 340 -8.90 15.81 -32.17
CA ASP A 340 -9.58 14.51 -32.09
C ASP A 340 -11.06 14.69 -31.65
N LYS A 341 -11.30 15.56 -30.65
CA LYS A 341 -12.65 15.90 -30.15
C LYS A 341 -13.47 16.78 -31.09
N LEU A 342 -12.83 17.62 -31.89
CA LEU A 342 -13.50 18.42 -32.93
C LEU A 342 -13.84 17.56 -34.14
N GLU A 343 -13.01 16.58 -34.47
CA GLU A 343 -13.28 15.55 -35.49
C GLU A 343 -14.40 14.61 -35.03
N GLU A 344 -14.38 14.13 -33.79
CA GLU A 344 -15.49 13.39 -33.16
C GLU A 344 -16.79 14.20 -33.19
N SER A 345 -16.76 15.48 -32.80
CA SER A 345 -17.93 16.38 -32.85
C SER A 345 -18.43 16.63 -34.29
N LEU A 346 -17.52 16.67 -35.27
CA LEU A 346 -17.85 16.84 -36.70
C LEU A 346 -18.41 15.54 -37.30
N GLU A 347 -17.92 14.38 -36.87
CA GLU A 347 -18.44 13.08 -37.27
C GLU A 347 -19.81 12.81 -36.62
N GLU A 348 -20.03 13.17 -35.35
CA GLU A 348 -21.37 13.22 -34.74
C GLU A 348 -22.32 14.13 -35.54
N ALA A 349 -21.89 15.35 -35.90
CA ALA A 349 -22.70 16.27 -36.70
C ALA A 349 -23.03 15.71 -38.10
N ASN A 350 -22.07 15.01 -38.73
CA ASN A 350 -22.28 14.33 -40.01
C ASN A 350 -23.18 13.10 -39.86
N ILE A 351 -23.11 12.35 -38.76
CA ILE A 351 -24.02 11.24 -38.43
C ILE A 351 -25.43 11.79 -38.20
N TYR A 352 -25.59 12.91 -37.50
CA TYR A 352 -26.90 13.58 -37.36
C TYR A 352 -27.47 13.99 -38.72
N LYS A 353 -26.66 14.60 -39.59
CA LYS A 353 -27.05 14.97 -40.96
C LYS A 353 -27.46 13.75 -41.80
N LEU A 354 -26.62 12.71 -41.82
CA LEU A 354 -26.89 11.45 -42.51
C LEU A 354 -28.12 10.71 -41.92
N SER A 355 -28.39 10.86 -40.63
CA SER A 355 -29.60 10.34 -39.99
C SER A 355 -30.84 11.11 -40.46
N SER A 356 -30.74 12.42 -40.65
CA SER A 356 -31.83 13.27 -41.18
C SER A 356 -32.16 12.89 -42.62
N ASP A 357 -31.16 12.78 -43.49
CA ASP A 357 -31.31 12.33 -44.89
C ASP A 357 -31.90 10.90 -44.98
N LYS A 358 -31.49 10.00 -44.07
CA LYS A 358 -32.08 8.65 -43.96
C LYS A 358 -33.54 8.69 -43.47
N LEU A 359 -33.86 9.54 -42.50
CA LEU A 359 -35.21 9.65 -41.93
C LEU A 359 -36.19 10.27 -42.96
N GLN A 360 -35.72 11.23 -43.75
CA GLN A 360 -36.45 11.78 -44.89
C GLN A 360 -36.71 10.72 -45.98
N LYS A 361 -35.69 9.95 -46.39
CA LYS A 361 -35.85 8.80 -47.31
C LYS A 361 -36.76 7.71 -46.74
N TYR A 362 -36.73 7.47 -45.43
CA TYR A 362 -37.68 6.56 -44.77
C TYR A 362 -39.11 7.10 -44.79
N SER A 363 -39.31 8.41 -44.66
CA SER A 363 -40.63 9.05 -44.78
C SER A 363 -41.20 8.90 -46.19
N GLU A 364 -40.40 9.19 -47.23
CA GLU A 364 -40.76 9.01 -48.64
C GLU A 364 -41.07 7.54 -48.96
N LEU A 365 -40.22 6.60 -48.50
CA LEU A 365 -40.46 5.16 -48.64
C LEU A 365 -41.70 4.69 -47.87
N MET A 366 -42.00 5.30 -46.73
CA MET A 366 -43.20 4.99 -45.94
C MET A 366 -44.47 5.52 -46.62
N GLN A 367 -44.44 6.70 -47.24
CA GLN A 367 -45.53 7.22 -48.07
C GLN A 367 -45.77 6.36 -49.31
N GLN A 368 -44.70 5.95 -50.01
CA GLN A 368 -44.80 5.00 -51.13
C GLN A 368 -45.37 3.65 -50.69
N LYS A 369 -44.93 3.12 -49.54
CA LYS A 369 -45.46 1.86 -48.98
C LYS A 369 -46.90 2.00 -48.51
N LEU A 370 -47.30 3.14 -47.93
CA LEU A 370 -48.68 3.41 -47.54
C LEU A 370 -49.59 3.42 -48.77
N LYS A 371 -49.21 4.13 -49.84
CA LYS A 371 -49.97 4.14 -51.09
C LYS A 371 -50.07 2.75 -51.73
N LEU A 372 -48.96 2.00 -51.76
CA LEU A 372 -48.97 0.60 -52.20
C LEU A 372 -49.85 -0.29 -51.29
N LEU A 373 -49.99 0.06 -50.01
CA LEU A 373 -50.89 -0.61 -49.07
C LEU A 373 -52.35 -0.25 -49.34
N GLU A 374 -52.68 1.00 -49.64
CA GLU A 374 -54.02 1.44 -50.03
C GLU A 374 -54.46 0.78 -51.35
N ASP A 375 -53.61 0.84 -52.39
CA ASP A 375 -53.84 0.18 -53.68
C ASP A 375 -54.03 -1.34 -53.51
N ARG A 376 -53.25 -1.97 -52.62
CA ARG A 376 -53.40 -3.38 -52.27
C ARG A 376 -54.63 -3.67 -51.41
N LEU A 377 -55.02 -2.77 -50.51
CA LEU A 377 -56.13 -2.98 -49.59
C LEU A 377 -57.45 -2.91 -50.35
N GLN A 378 -57.60 -1.91 -51.23
CA GLN A 378 -58.72 -1.86 -52.19
C GLN A 378 -58.77 -3.13 -53.05
N LYS A 379 -57.63 -3.60 -53.58
CA LYS A 379 -57.61 -4.85 -54.35
C LYS A 379 -57.95 -6.08 -53.50
N THR A 380 -57.50 -6.14 -52.24
CA THR A 380 -57.91 -7.24 -51.35
C THR A 380 -59.37 -7.14 -50.95
N ASP A 381 -59.99 -5.96 -50.89
CA ASP A 381 -61.44 -5.84 -50.67
C ASP A 381 -62.21 -6.38 -51.89
N GLU A 382 -61.75 -6.12 -53.11
CA GLU A 382 -62.29 -6.73 -54.34
C GLU A 382 -62.11 -8.27 -54.34
N GLU A 383 -60.91 -8.76 -54.01
CA GLU A 383 -60.63 -10.20 -53.89
C GLU A 383 -61.43 -10.85 -52.75
N ILE A 384 -61.56 -10.22 -51.57
CA ILE A 384 -62.36 -10.68 -50.43
C ILE A 384 -63.84 -10.77 -50.80
N ASN A 385 -64.39 -9.81 -51.54
CA ASN A 385 -65.77 -9.91 -52.02
C ASN A 385 -65.97 -11.12 -52.96
N SER A 386 -64.97 -11.48 -53.77
CA SER A 386 -65.00 -12.73 -54.56
C SER A 386 -64.84 -13.98 -53.68
N TYR A 387 -63.97 -13.94 -52.67
CA TYR A 387 -63.79 -15.04 -51.73
C TYR A 387 -65.01 -15.26 -50.84
N VAL A 388 -65.78 -14.23 -50.47
CA VAL A 388 -67.04 -14.39 -49.74
C VAL A 388 -68.07 -15.17 -50.57
N GLN A 389 -68.14 -14.94 -51.89
CA GLN A 389 -68.98 -15.73 -52.79
C GLN A 389 -68.48 -17.19 -52.89
N LEU A 390 -67.17 -17.41 -53.00
CA LEU A 390 -66.58 -18.75 -53.00
C LEU A 390 -66.74 -19.49 -51.67
N TYR A 391 -66.65 -18.79 -50.53
CA TYR A 391 -66.86 -19.38 -49.19
C TYR A 391 -68.31 -19.81 -48.99
N GLN A 392 -69.30 -19.06 -49.48
CA GLN A 392 -70.71 -19.50 -49.46
C GLN A 392 -70.93 -20.80 -50.26
N GLN A 393 -70.10 -21.07 -51.27
CA GLN A 393 -70.12 -22.31 -52.04
C GLN A 393 -69.31 -23.43 -51.35
N SER A 394 -68.11 -23.14 -50.86
CA SER A 394 -67.21 -24.11 -50.21
C SER A 394 -67.70 -24.58 -48.83
N VAL A 395 -68.39 -23.73 -48.04
CA VAL A 395 -69.03 -24.15 -46.78
C VAL A 395 -70.07 -25.25 -47.00
N LYS A 396 -70.68 -25.31 -48.20
CA LYS A 396 -71.60 -26.38 -48.59
C LYS A 396 -70.88 -27.71 -48.83
N GLU A 397 -69.68 -27.68 -49.40
CA GLU A 397 -68.86 -28.86 -49.72
C GLU A 397 -68.10 -29.38 -48.50
N PHE A 398 -67.66 -28.49 -47.60
CA PHE A 398 -66.98 -28.84 -46.36
C PHE A 398 -67.88 -29.66 -45.41
N GLN A 399 -69.19 -29.41 -45.45
CA GLN A 399 -70.16 -30.16 -44.65
C GLN A 399 -70.24 -31.64 -45.06
N ASP A 400 -70.03 -31.95 -46.35
CA ASP A 400 -70.03 -33.32 -46.87
C ASP A 400 -68.70 -34.05 -46.58
N THR A 401 -67.58 -33.33 -46.47
CA THR A 401 -66.25 -33.91 -46.17
C THR A 401 -66.02 -34.19 -44.68
N LEU A 402 -66.70 -33.46 -43.79
CA LEU A 402 -66.56 -33.62 -42.34
C LEU A 402 -66.97 -35.02 -41.85
N ASP A 403 -67.94 -35.66 -42.53
CA ASP A 403 -68.38 -37.02 -42.19
C ASP A 403 -67.45 -38.11 -42.76
N THR A 404 -66.57 -37.80 -43.72
CA THR A 404 -65.57 -38.76 -44.24
C THR A 404 -64.40 -38.94 -43.28
N LEU A 405 -63.85 -37.84 -42.75
CA LEU A 405 -62.63 -37.82 -41.92
C LEU A 405 -62.78 -38.45 -40.53
N LYS A 406 -63.99 -38.86 -40.12
CA LYS A 406 -64.23 -39.59 -38.85
C LYS A 406 -63.67 -41.01 -38.84
N GLU A 407 -63.52 -41.66 -39.99
CA GLU A 407 -63.09 -43.06 -40.07
C GLU A 407 -61.57 -43.25 -39.91
N GLU A 408 -60.77 -42.33 -40.41
CA GLU A 408 -59.32 -42.55 -40.62
C GLU A 408 -58.45 -42.36 -39.36
N SER A 409 -59.01 -41.85 -38.25
CA SER A 409 -58.29 -41.56 -36.99
C SER A 409 -57.92 -42.81 -36.15
N LYS A 410 -57.61 -43.96 -36.78
CA LYS A 410 -57.29 -45.23 -36.09
C LYS A 410 -55.97 -45.83 -36.56
N LYS A 411 -55.05 -46.02 -35.59
CA LYS A 411 -53.64 -46.51 -35.70
C LYS A 411 -52.64 -45.40 -36.12
N GLY A 412 -51.40 -45.38 -35.63
CA GLY A 412 -50.80 -46.20 -34.57
C GLY A 412 -49.25 -46.10 -34.57
N ASN A 413 -48.65 -45.91 -33.40
CA ASN A 413 -47.19 -45.76 -33.21
C ASN A 413 -46.44 -47.09 -33.34
N LEU A 414 -45.09 -47.05 -33.44
CA LEU A 414 -44.18 -47.79 -32.54
C LEU A 414 -42.69 -47.39 -32.67
N GLU A 415 -42.02 -47.52 -31.51
CA GLU A 415 -40.60 -47.57 -31.11
C GLU A 415 -39.61 -48.34 -32.03
N GLU A 416 -38.28 -48.34 -31.86
CA GLU A 416 -37.22 -47.44 -31.31
C GLU A 416 -35.83 -48.09 -31.70
N PRO A 417 -34.61 -47.51 -31.48
CA PRO A 417 -33.92 -47.74 -30.20
C PRO A 417 -32.84 -46.70 -29.73
N VAL A 418 -32.77 -46.47 -28.41
CA VAL A 418 -31.59 -46.63 -27.52
C VAL A 418 -30.17 -46.35 -28.09
N GLU A 419 -29.49 -45.34 -27.55
CA GLU A 419 -28.00 -45.22 -27.51
C GLU A 419 -27.51 -45.24 -26.04
N ASP A 420 -28.22 -46.01 -25.21
CA ASP A 420 -28.49 -45.64 -23.83
C ASP A 420 -28.71 -46.88 -22.93
N MET A 421 -29.24 -46.71 -21.71
CA MET A 421 -29.90 -47.88 -21.07
C MET A 421 -31.10 -48.31 -21.92
N PRO A 422 -31.44 -49.62 -22.00
CA PRO A 422 -32.57 -50.09 -22.80
C PRO A 422 -33.86 -49.34 -22.46
N TRP A 423 -34.73 -49.07 -23.44
CA TRP A 423 -35.93 -48.28 -23.16
C TRP A 423 -36.87 -48.99 -22.18
N GLU A 424 -36.76 -50.31 -22.07
CA GLU A 424 -37.38 -51.14 -21.02
C GLU A 424 -36.88 -50.80 -19.62
N PHE A 425 -35.60 -50.44 -19.43
CA PHE A 425 -35.08 -49.97 -18.14
C PHE A 425 -35.63 -48.59 -17.79
N TRP A 426 -35.60 -47.64 -18.73
CA TRP A 426 -36.15 -46.31 -18.48
C TRP A 426 -37.66 -46.37 -18.26
N SER A 427 -38.38 -47.20 -19.04
CA SER A 427 -39.80 -47.48 -18.84
C SER A 427 -40.06 -48.16 -17.50
N GLN A 428 -39.24 -49.12 -17.05
CA GLN A 428 -39.35 -49.69 -15.70
C GLN A 428 -39.17 -48.62 -14.61
N LEU A 429 -38.25 -47.66 -14.80
CA LEU A 429 -38.02 -46.57 -13.86
C LEU A 429 -39.19 -45.56 -13.87
N LEU A 430 -39.72 -45.20 -15.05
CA LEU A 430 -40.93 -44.39 -15.18
C LEU A 430 -42.15 -45.08 -14.55
N LEU A 431 -42.34 -46.38 -14.79
CA LEU A 431 -43.42 -47.19 -14.21
C LEU A 431 -43.28 -47.37 -12.69
N LEU A 432 -42.06 -47.45 -12.16
CA LEU A 432 -41.80 -47.44 -10.72
C LEU A 432 -42.23 -46.10 -10.10
N ILE A 433 -41.86 -44.98 -10.72
CA ILE A 433 -42.22 -43.62 -10.26
C ILE A 433 -43.73 -43.38 -10.39
N ASP A 434 -44.36 -43.73 -11.52
CA ASP A 434 -45.81 -43.59 -11.69
C ASP A 434 -46.60 -44.59 -10.82
N GLY A 435 -46.05 -45.76 -10.51
CA GLY A 435 -46.58 -46.69 -9.50
C GLY A 435 -46.59 -46.05 -8.11
N TRP A 436 -45.45 -45.55 -7.64
CA TRP A 436 -45.36 -44.81 -6.37
C TRP A 436 -46.30 -43.59 -6.31
N LYS A 437 -46.48 -42.88 -7.41
CA LYS A 437 -47.42 -41.75 -7.53
C LYS A 437 -48.88 -42.20 -7.47
N LEU A 438 -49.27 -43.28 -8.17
CA LEU A 438 -50.63 -43.84 -8.15
C LEU A 438 -51.00 -44.39 -6.76
N GLU A 439 -50.04 -45.03 -6.09
CA GLU A 439 -50.16 -45.52 -4.71
C GLU A 439 -50.01 -44.40 -3.65
N LYS A 440 -49.78 -43.14 -4.08
CA LYS A 440 -49.60 -41.95 -3.23
C LYS A 440 -48.41 -42.03 -2.25
N LYS A 441 -47.40 -42.84 -2.59
CA LYS A 441 -46.12 -42.96 -1.87
C LYS A 441 -45.18 -41.76 -2.11
N ILE A 442 -45.35 -41.03 -3.22
CA ILE A 442 -44.65 -39.78 -3.54
C ILE A 442 -45.65 -38.71 -4.03
N SER A 443 -45.27 -37.42 -4.01
CA SER A 443 -46.15 -36.36 -4.51
C SER A 443 -46.18 -36.31 -6.05
N VAL A 444 -47.17 -35.58 -6.60
CA VAL A 444 -47.32 -35.39 -8.05
C VAL A 444 -46.13 -34.60 -8.62
N ASP A 445 -45.61 -33.64 -7.87
CA ASP A 445 -44.49 -32.79 -8.27
C ASP A 445 -43.16 -33.54 -8.19
N ASP A 446 -42.95 -34.31 -7.12
CA ASP A 446 -41.79 -35.21 -6.97
C ASP A 446 -41.75 -36.25 -8.11
N ALA A 447 -42.90 -36.85 -8.41
CA ALA A 447 -43.05 -37.75 -9.54
C ALA A 447 -42.77 -37.04 -10.88
N SER A 448 -43.09 -35.76 -11.01
CA SER A 448 -42.75 -34.97 -12.21
C SER A 448 -41.24 -34.79 -12.35
N LEU A 449 -40.57 -34.35 -11.27
CA LEU A 449 -39.12 -34.11 -11.25
C LEU A 449 -38.28 -35.39 -11.41
N LEU A 450 -38.72 -36.52 -10.84
CA LEU A 450 -38.07 -37.82 -11.08
C LEU A 450 -38.23 -38.27 -12.53
N ARG A 451 -39.43 -38.14 -13.12
CA ARG A 451 -39.64 -38.46 -14.53
C ARG A 451 -38.85 -37.54 -15.46
N GLU A 452 -38.69 -36.26 -15.11
CA GLU A 452 -37.80 -35.33 -15.82
C GLU A 452 -36.33 -35.77 -15.75
N LYS A 453 -35.85 -36.22 -14.59
CA LYS A 453 -34.49 -36.77 -14.43
C LYS A 453 -34.26 -38.07 -15.19
N VAL A 454 -35.26 -38.97 -15.22
CA VAL A 454 -35.25 -40.17 -16.05
C VAL A 454 -35.21 -39.81 -17.54
N TRP A 455 -36.08 -38.89 -17.96
CA TRP A 455 -36.15 -38.43 -19.36
C TRP A 455 -34.85 -37.75 -19.83
N LYS A 456 -34.20 -36.99 -18.94
CA LYS A 456 -32.88 -36.37 -19.14
C LYS A 456 -31.71 -37.34 -18.91
N ARG A 457 -31.97 -38.62 -18.63
CA ARG A 457 -30.97 -39.69 -18.47
C ARG A 457 -29.89 -39.33 -17.43
N ASP A 458 -30.30 -38.65 -16.34
CA ASP A 458 -29.40 -38.14 -15.27
C ASP A 458 -28.68 -39.31 -14.58
N ARG A 459 -27.36 -39.46 -14.82
CA ARG A 459 -26.55 -40.59 -14.35
C ARG A 459 -26.74 -40.96 -12.88
N ARG A 460 -26.99 -39.97 -12.01
CA ARG A 460 -27.24 -40.19 -10.57
C ARG A 460 -28.48 -41.03 -10.31
N ILE A 461 -29.51 -40.98 -11.17
CA ILE A 461 -30.71 -41.81 -11.04
C ILE A 461 -30.42 -43.28 -11.35
N ILE A 462 -29.44 -43.54 -12.22
CA ILE A 462 -28.93 -44.89 -12.53
C ILE A 462 -28.13 -45.41 -11.34
N ASP A 463 -27.20 -44.59 -10.82
CA ASP A 463 -26.35 -44.95 -9.68
C ASP A 463 -27.19 -45.26 -8.41
N THR A 464 -28.20 -44.43 -8.12
CA THR A 464 -29.16 -44.67 -7.02
C THR A 464 -30.01 -45.92 -7.26
N TYR A 465 -30.52 -46.16 -8.47
CA TYR A 465 -31.26 -47.40 -8.79
C TYR A 465 -30.40 -48.65 -8.54
N ILE A 466 -29.13 -48.62 -8.95
CA ILE A 466 -28.18 -49.73 -8.75
C ILE A 466 -27.92 -49.96 -7.25
N ALA A 467 -27.76 -48.90 -6.47
CA ALA A 467 -27.57 -49.00 -5.02
C ALA A 467 -28.81 -49.56 -4.29
N CYS A 468 -30.02 -49.09 -4.67
CA CYS A 468 -31.27 -49.48 -4.02
C CYS A 468 -31.78 -50.89 -4.40
N LYS A 469 -31.16 -51.56 -5.39
CA LYS A 469 -31.56 -52.88 -5.92
C LYS A 469 -31.61 -54.03 -4.89
N LYS A 470 -31.15 -53.81 -3.65
CA LYS A 470 -31.20 -54.78 -2.53
C LYS A 470 -31.83 -54.22 -1.24
N GLN A 471 -32.40 -53.02 -1.28
CA GLN A 471 -32.97 -52.33 -0.12
C GLN A 471 -34.50 -52.57 -0.03
N SER A 472 -35.11 -52.21 1.10
CA SER A 472 -36.57 -52.20 1.22
C SER A 472 -37.20 -51.06 0.41
N GLU A 473 -38.49 -51.18 0.10
CA GLU A 473 -39.17 -50.19 -0.75
C GLU A 473 -39.18 -48.78 -0.12
N GLN A 474 -39.31 -48.68 1.21
CA GLN A 474 -39.27 -47.38 1.91
C GLN A 474 -37.89 -46.73 1.85
N GLU A 475 -36.81 -47.51 1.94
CA GLU A 475 -35.44 -47.02 1.77
C GLU A 475 -35.17 -46.57 0.32
N ALA A 476 -35.66 -47.32 -0.66
CA ALA A 476 -35.58 -46.95 -2.07
C ALA A 476 -36.31 -45.62 -2.35
N ILE A 477 -37.58 -45.47 -1.92
CA ILE A 477 -38.35 -44.23 -2.09
C ILE A 477 -37.63 -43.05 -1.41
N SER A 478 -37.10 -43.26 -0.20
CA SER A 478 -36.31 -42.25 0.52
C SER A 478 -35.06 -41.83 -0.26
N ALA A 479 -34.31 -42.78 -0.83
CA ALA A 479 -33.12 -42.50 -1.62
C ALA A 479 -33.43 -41.79 -2.95
N PHE A 480 -34.53 -42.13 -3.62
CA PHE A 480 -34.98 -41.42 -4.84
C PHE A 480 -35.48 -40.01 -4.55
N LEU A 481 -36.24 -39.80 -3.47
CA LEU A 481 -36.58 -38.44 -3.01
C LEU A 481 -35.32 -37.65 -2.57
N GLY A 482 -34.30 -38.34 -2.08
CA GLY A 482 -32.96 -37.81 -1.82
C GLY A 482 -32.23 -37.24 -3.05
N LEU A 483 -32.67 -37.56 -4.28
CA LEU A 483 -32.20 -36.93 -5.53
C LEU A 483 -32.97 -35.66 -5.89
N LEU A 484 -34.13 -35.41 -5.27
CA LEU A 484 -35.04 -34.29 -5.54
C LEU A 484 -34.93 -33.17 -4.53
N SER A 485 -34.79 -33.52 -3.25
CA SER A 485 -34.12 -32.63 -2.32
C SER A 485 -32.77 -32.31 -2.94
N SER A 486 -32.60 -31.05 -3.35
CA SER A 486 -31.30 -30.52 -3.76
C SER A 486 -30.28 -30.95 -2.72
N ALA A 487 -29.28 -31.76 -3.12
CA ALA A 487 -28.29 -32.31 -2.20
C ALA A 487 -27.82 -31.19 -1.28
N THR A 488 -28.09 -31.32 0.03
CA THR A 488 -27.82 -30.23 0.97
C THR A 488 -26.32 -30.03 1.05
N SER A 489 -25.83 -29.05 0.30
CA SER A 489 -24.50 -28.49 0.52
C SER A 489 -24.42 -28.14 2.00
N PRO A 490 -23.42 -28.64 2.75
CA PRO A 490 -23.27 -28.26 4.15
C PRO A 490 -22.99 -26.75 4.29
N GLY A 491 -22.47 -26.12 3.23
CA GLY A 491 -22.35 -24.66 3.11
C GLY A 491 -23.66 -23.95 2.74
N LEU A 492 -23.77 -22.72 3.25
CA LEU A 492 -24.91 -21.81 3.09
C LEU A 492 -24.93 -21.12 1.72
N HIS A 493 -26.08 -20.53 1.34
CA HIS A 493 -26.11 -19.52 0.27
C HIS A 493 -25.92 -18.11 0.87
N VAL A 494 -24.77 -17.49 0.60
CA VAL A 494 -24.35 -16.19 1.11
C VAL A 494 -24.24 -15.20 -0.05
N ILE A 495 -24.91 -14.05 0.07
CA ILE A 495 -24.79 -12.96 -0.92
C ILE A 495 -24.24 -11.71 -0.26
N HIS A 496 -23.07 -11.25 -0.71
CA HIS A 496 -22.52 -9.97 -0.32
C HIS A 496 -23.08 -8.86 -1.22
N ILE A 497 -23.46 -7.73 -0.62
CA ILE A 497 -23.86 -6.52 -1.31
C ILE A 497 -22.95 -5.40 -0.80
N ALA A 498 -22.12 -4.86 -1.67
CA ALA A 498 -21.06 -3.91 -1.32
C ALA A 498 -20.94 -2.79 -2.36
N ALA A 499 -20.20 -1.74 -2.01
CA ALA A 499 -19.79 -0.71 -2.95
C ALA A 499 -18.39 -0.99 -3.55
N GLU A 500 -17.58 -1.85 -2.93
CA GLU A 500 -16.25 -2.26 -3.40
C GLU A 500 -16.08 -3.79 -3.39
N MET A 501 -15.20 -4.27 -4.26
CA MET A 501 -14.61 -5.61 -4.29
C MET A 501 -13.23 -5.49 -4.95
N ALA A 502 -12.19 -6.07 -4.34
CA ALA A 502 -10.86 -6.13 -4.94
C ALA A 502 -10.79 -7.21 -6.06
N PRO A 503 -9.94 -7.02 -7.08
CA PRO A 503 -9.34 -5.76 -7.51
C PRO A 503 -10.32 -4.85 -8.29
N VAL A 504 -11.44 -5.40 -8.77
CA VAL A 504 -12.34 -4.77 -9.78
C VAL A 504 -12.83 -3.36 -9.42
N ALA A 505 -13.18 -3.09 -8.17
CA ALA A 505 -13.69 -1.81 -7.70
C ALA A 505 -13.20 -1.58 -6.26
N LYS A 506 -12.03 -0.93 -6.11
CA LYS A 506 -11.31 -0.80 -4.84
C LYS A 506 -10.88 0.65 -4.58
N VAL A 507 -11.16 1.15 -3.38
CA VAL A 507 -10.69 2.43 -2.83
C VAL A 507 -9.89 2.20 -1.54
N GLY A 508 -10.18 1.12 -0.81
CA GLY A 508 -9.40 0.70 0.35
C GLY A 508 -9.73 -0.72 0.80
N GLY A 509 -9.49 -0.99 2.08
CA GLY A 509 -9.63 -2.33 2.67
C GLY A 509 -11.05 -2.92 2.66
N LEU A 510 -12.10 -2.16 2.32
CA LEU A 510 -13.46 -2.70 2.19
C LEU A 510 -13.52 -3.71 1.04
N GLY A 511 -12.96 -3.36 -0.13
CA GLY A 511 -12.88 -4.28 -1.27
C GLY A 511 -12.04 -5.52 -0.96
N ASP A 512 -10.95 -5.38 -0.21
CA ASP A 512 -10.10 -6.49 0.22
C ASP A 512 -10.85 -7.46 1.15
N VAL A 513 -11.64 -6.94 2.10
CA VAL A 513 -12.47 -7.76 3.01
C VAL A 513 -13.56 -8.51 2.25
N VAL A 514 -14.30 -7.86 1.34
CA VAL A 514 -15.37 -8.51 0.57
C VAL A 514 -14.83 -9.69 -0.25
N SER A 515 -13.65 -9.52 -0.83
CA SER A 515 -13.01 -10.54 -1.70
C SER A 515 -12.37 -11.65 -0.89
N GLY A 516 -11.60 -11.32 0.16
CA GLY A 516 -10.92 -12.29 1.02
C GLY A 516 -11.89 -13.14 1.84
N LEU A 517 -12.89 -12.51 2.48
CA LEU A 517 -13.95 -13.23 3.19
C LEU A 517 -14.80 -14.07 2.21
N GLY A 518 -15.11 -13.53 1.04
CA GLY A 518 -15.83 -14.24 -0.01
C GLY A 518 -15.09 -15.51 -0.45
N LYS A 519 -13.79 -15.41 -0.76
CA LYS A 519 -12.94 -16.55 -1.17
C LYS A 519 -12.83 -17.59 -0.05
N ALA A 520 -12.63 -17.20 1.21
CA ALA A 520 -12.57 -18.15 2.32
C ALA A 520 -13.90 -18.88 2.58
N LEU A 521 -15.04 -18.19 2.47
CA LEU A 521 -16.36 -18.83 2.56
C LEU A 521 -16.61 -19.78 1.37
N GLN A 522 -16.11 -19.45 0.17
CA GLN A 522 -16.18 -20.31 -1.01
C GLN A 522 -15.25 -21.54 -0.89
N LYS A 523 -14.01 -21.37 -0.39
CA LYS A 523 -13.07 -22.46 -0.04
C LYS A 523 -13.71 -23.45 0.95
N LYS A 524 -14.58 -22.97 1.85
CA LYS A 524 -15.43 -23.76 2.77
C LYS A 524 -16.72 -24.34 2.17
N GLY A 525 -16.87 -24.32 0.84
CA GLY A 525 -17.99 -24.95 0.15
C GLY A 525 -19.35 -24.25 0.33
N HIS A 526 -19.35 -22.97 0.72
CA HIS A 526 -20.56 -22.14 0.66
C HIS A 526 -20.79 -21.63 -0.77
N LEU A 527 -22.06 -21.45 -1.16
CA LEU A 527 -22.37 -20.70 -2.39
C LEU A 527 -22.28 -19.21 -2.07
N VAL A 528 -21.17 -18.60 -2.46
CA VAL A 528 -20.92 -17.15 -2.30
C VAL A 528 -21.20 -16.45 -3.62
N GLU A 529 -21.98 -15.37 -3.57
CA GLU A 529 -22.21 -14.47 -4.70
C GLU A 529 -22.04 -13.00 -4.27
N ILE A 530 -21.61 -12.13 -5.18
CA ILE A 530 -21.37 -10.72 -4.87
C ILE A 530 -22.22 -9.83 -5.79
N VAL A 531 -22.81 -8.77 -5.24
CA VAL A 531 -23.56 -7.75 -5.99
C VAL A 531 -22.88 -6.39 -5.81
N LEU A 532 -22.56 -5.74 -6.92
CA LEU A 532 -21.88 -4.43 -6.99
C LEU A 532 -22.61 -3.48 -7.95
N PRO A 533 -22.39 -2.16 -7.85
CA PRO A 533 -22.67 -1.25 -8.96
C PRO A 533 -21.75 -1.55 -10.16
N LYS A 534 -22.25 -1.38 -11.39
CA LYS A 534 -21.40 -1.30 -12.57
C LYS A 534 -20.89 0.14 -12.71
N TYR A 535 -19.71 0.41 -12.16
CA TYR A 535 -19.03 1.70 -12.32
C TYR A 535 -18.45 1.84 -13.73
N ASP A 536 -18.33 3.07 -14.22
CA ASP A 536 -17.52 3.40 -15.39
C ASP A 536 -16.01 3.29 -15.10
N CYS A 537 -15.58 3.55 -13.86
CA CYS A 537 -14.18 3.51 -13.41
C CYS A 537 -13.70 2.17 -12.81
N MET A 538 -14.42 1.06 -13.01
CA MET A 538 -13.97 -0.27 -12.55
C MET A 538 -12.86 -0.87 -13.43
N GLN A 539 -12.05 -1.78 -12.88
CA GLN A 539 -11.01 -2.52 -13.62
C GLN A 539 -11.64 -3.66 -14.44
N TYR A 540 -12.10 -3.32 -15.66
CA TYR A 540 -12.78 -4.25 -16.57
C TYR A 540 -11.91 -5.46 -16.99
N ASP A 541 -10.59 -5.28 -17.04
CA ASP A 541 -9.59 -6.32 -17.34
C ASP A 541 -9.53 -7.44 -16.29
N ARG A 542 -10.03 -7.17 -15.06
CA ARG A 542 -10.04 -8.13 -13.95
C ARG A 542 -11.32 -8.95 -13.84
N VAL A 543 -12.22 -8.86 -14.83
CA VAL A 543 -13.51 -9.57 -14.84
C VAL A 543 -13.57 -10.59 -15.97
N CYS A 544 -13.44 -11.87 -15.63
CA CYS A 544 -13.63 -12.97 -16.58
C CYS A 544 -15.10 -13.10 -16.98
N ASP A 545 -15.35 -13.50 -18.22
CA ASP A 545 -16.68 -13.78 -18.79
C ASP A 545 -17.72 -12.66 -18.64
N LEU A 546 -17.27 -11.39 -18.55
CA LEU A 546 -18.14 -10.23 -18.38
C LEU A 546 -19.14 -10.09 -19.53
N ARG A 547 -20.42 -10.30 -19.24
CA ARG A 547 -21.51 -10.20 -20.21
C ARG A 547 -22.78 -9.63 -19.61
N ALA A 548 -23.50 -8.85 -20.41
CA ALA A 548 -24.82 -8.36 -20.03
C ALA A 548 -25.85 -9.50 -20.17
N LEU A 549 -26.72 -9.69 -19.18
CA LEU A 549 -27.84 -10.62 -19.26
C LEU A 549 -28.96 -10.01 -20.11
N ASP A 550 -29.70 -10.84 -20.86
CA ASP A 550 -30.88 -10.38 -21.59
C ASP A 550 -32.13 -10.29 -20.70
N VAL A 551 -31.99 -9.51 -19.62
CA VAL A 551 -33.07 -9.13 -18.71
C VAL A 551 -32.88 -7.67 -18.31
N LEU A 552 -34.00 -6.97 -18.13
CA LEU A 552 -34.05 -5.64 -17.52
C LEU A 552 -34.90 -5.73 -16.26
N ILE A 553 -34.42 -5.12 -15.17
CA ILE A 553 -35.06 -5.21 -13.85
C ILE A 553 -35.52 -3.82 -13.41
N ASP A 554 -36.83 -3.67 -13.20
CA ASP A 554 -37.45 -2.40 -12.79
C ASP A 554 -37.32 -2.17 -11.28
N SER A 555 -36.41 -1.29 -10.87
CA SER A 555 -36.26 -0.84 -9.48
C SER A 555 -37.08 0.43 -9.22
N TYR A 556 -37.69 0.52 -8.03
CA TYR A 556 -38.35 1.75 -7.60
C TYR A 556 -37.33 2.82 -7.20
N PHE A 557 -37.53 4.05 -7.68
CA PHE A 557 -36.92 5.24 -7.10
C PHE A 557 -37.81 6.48 -7.30
N ASP A 558 -37.84 7.41 -6.36
CA ASP A 558 -38.59 8.69 -6.45
C ASP A 558 -40.03 8.54 -6.99
N ARG A 559 -40.76 7.53 -6.49
CA ARG A 559 -42.15 7.18 -6.87
C ARG A 559 -42.33 6.68 -8.31
N GLN A 560 -41.24 6.41 -9.04
CA GLN A 560 -41.21 5.85 -10.39
C GLN A 560 -40.52 4.48 -10.42
N LEU A 561 -40.54 3.81 -11.58
CA LEU A 561 -39.78 2.58 -11.85
C LEU A 561 -38.71 2.87 -12.90
N TYR A 562 -37.47 2.48 -12.62
CA TYR A 562 -36.32 2.63 -13.50
C TYR A 562 -35.73 1.27 -13.85
N LYS A 563 -35.37 1.11 -15.12
CA LYS A 563 -34.77 -0.13 -15.63
C LYS A 563 -33.31 -0.23 -15.18
N ASN A 564 -32.85 -1.46 -14.94
CA ASN A 564 -31.46 -1.77 -14.68
C ASN A 564 -31.03 -2.90 -15.62
N LYS A 565 -29.88 -2.76 -16.28
CA LYS A 565 -29.22 -3.88 -16.96
C LYS A 565 -28.38 -4.62 -15.94
N ILE A 566 -28.49 -5.95 -15.93
CA ILE A 566 -27.69 -6.80 -15.05
C ILE A 566 -26.57 -7.40 -15.87
N TRP A 567 -25.34 -7.24 -15.39
CA TRP A 567 -24.15 -7.87 -15.95
C TRP A 567 -23.67 -8.96 -15.01
N VAL A 568 -23.06 -10.00 -15.58
CA VAL A 568 -22.43 -11.10 -14.83
C VAL A 568 -20.99 -11.27 -15.29
N GLY A 569 -20.13 -11.67 -14.36
CA GLY A 569 -18.76 -12.11 -14.63
C GLY A 569 -18.17 -12.81 -13.40
N THR A 570 -16.92 -13.23 -13.51
CA THR A 570 -16.17 -13.89 -12.43
C THR A 570 -14.96 -13.04 -12.06
N VAL A 571 -14.77 -12.74 -10.78
CA VAL A 571 -13.62 -11.99 -10.26
C VAL A 571 -12.95 -12.86 -9.21
N GLU A 572 -11.70 -13.24 -9.43
CA GLU A 572 -10.90 -14.13 -8.55
C GLU A 572 -11.61 -15.44 -8.15
N GLY A 573 -12.42 -16.01 -9.05
CA GLY A 573 -13.20 -17.24 -8.82
C GLY A 573 -14.58 -17.02 -8.18
N LEU A 574 -14.90 -15.81 -7.73
CA LEU A 574 -16.20 -15.45 -7.17
C LEU A 574 -17.16 -14.95 -8.27
N PRO A 575 -18.43 -15.40 -8.31
CA PRO A 575 -19.42 -14.90 -9.25
C PRO A 575 -19.96 -13.53 -8.81
N VAL A 576 -19.87 -12.56 -9.72
CA VAL A 576 -20.23 -11.15 -9.47
C VAL A 576 -21.36 -10.71 -10.38
N TYR A 577 -22.36 -10.04 -9.80
CA TYR A 577 -23.45 -9.36 -10.49
C TYR A 577 -23.25 -7.86 -10.41
N PHE A 578 -23.07 -7.20 -11.56
CA PHE A 578 -22.94 -5.74 -11.63
C PHE A 578 -24.26 -5.11 -12.09
N ILE A 579 -24.76 -4.13 -11.34
CA ILE A 579 -26.03 -3.44 -11.62
C ILE A 579 -25.74 -2.12 -12.33
N GLU A 580 -26.30 -1.95 -13.53
CA GLU A 580 -26.18 -0.75 -14.36
C GLU A 580 -27.53 -0.01 -14.43
N PRO A 581 -27.70 1.11 -13.69
CA PRO A 581 -28.96 1.85 -13.67
C PRO A 581 -29.20 2.64 -14.96
N HIS A 582 -30.35 2.41 -15.61
CA HIS A 582 -30.85 3.30 -16.67
C HIS A 582 -31.65 4.45 -16.03
N HIS A 583 -31.00 5.17 -15.10
CA HIS A 583 -31.56 6.34 -14.40
C HIS A 583 -30.99 7.63 -14.99
N PRO A 584 -31.79 8.70 -15.22
CA PRO A 584 -31.31 9.96 -15.79
C PRO A 584 -30.09 10.57 -15.08
N ASP A 585 -30.07 10.51 -13.74
CA ASP A 585 -28.96 10.99 -12.89
C ASP A 585 -27.62 10.25 -13.10
N LYS A 586 -27.56 9.17 -13.90
CA LYS A 586 -26.32 8.41 -14.22
C LYS A 586 -25.47 8.04 -12.99
N PHE A 587 -26.08 7.44 -11.96
CA PHE A 587 -25.45 7.27 -10.64
C PHE A 587 -24.06 6.61 -10.62
N PHE A 588 -23.75 5.69 -11.53
CA PHE A 588 -22.45 5.00 -11.58
C PHE A 588 -21.66 5.25 -12.88
N TRP A 589 -21.95 6.37 -13.54
CA TRP A 589 -21.22 6.87 -14.71
C TRP A 589 -20.72 8.29 -14.40
N ARG A 590 -19.73 8.36 -13.50
CA ARG A 590 -19.21 9.62 -12.90
C ARG A 590 -17.67 9.69 -12.88
N GLY A 591 -16.97 8.63 -13.26
CA GLY A 591 -15.51 8.49 -13.13
C GLY A 591 -15.02 8.16 -11.71
N GLU A 592 -15.87 8.21 -10.70
CA GLU A 592 -15.50 8.07 -9.28
C GLU A 592 -16.40 7.10 -8.49
N PHE A 593 -15.78 6.31 -7.61
CA PHE A 593 -16.49 5.41 -6.71
C PHE A 593 -17.30 6.17 -5.64
N TYR A 594 -16.70 7.15 -4.97
CA TYR A 594 -17.27 7.93 -3.85
C TYR A 594 -16.89 9.41 -3.95
N GLY A 595 -17.64 10.28 -3.26
CA GLY A 595 -17.34 11.71 -3.15
C GLY A 595 -18.40 12.61 -3.79
N GLU A 596 -19.34 12.01 -4.52
CA GLU A 596 -20.37 12.74 -5.24
C GLU A 596 -21.43 13.31 -4.29
N ARG A 597 -21.93 14.50 -4.63
CA ARG A 597 -22.89 15.24 -3.77
C ARG A 597 -24.20 14.49 -3.54
N ASP A 598 -24.54 13.58 -4.44
CA ASP A 598 -25.72 12.72 -4.40
C ASP A 598 -25.38 11.27 -3.99
N ASP A 599 -24.23 11.01 -3.35
CA ASP A 599 -23.82 9.68 -2.85
C ASP A 599 -24.93 8.95 -2.07
N PHE A 600 -25.71 9.66 -1.24
CA PHE A 600 -26.85 9.06 -0.53
C PHE A 600 -27.94 8.54 -1.49
N ARG A 601 -28.22 9.24 -2.60
CA ARG A 601 -29.12 8.79 -3.66
C ARG A 601 -28.50 7.65 -4.47
N ARG A 602 -27.24 7.77 -4.90
CA ARG A 602 -26.49 6.71 -5.63
C ARG A 602 -26.60 5.36 -4.92
N PHE A 603 -26.24 5.31 -3.65
CA PHE A 603 -26.14 4.05 -2.91
C PHE A 603 -27.47 3.54 -2.33
N SER A 604 -28.42 4.42 -2.02
CA SER A 604 -29.79 3.98 -1.67
C SER A 604 -30.57 3.46 -2.89
N PHE A 605 -30.34 4.02 -4.08
CA PHE A 605 -30.81 3.44 -5.35
C PHE A 605 -30.23 2.03 -5.55
N PHE A 606 -28.91 1.88 -5.49
CA PHE A 606 -28.25 0.59 -5.67
C PHE A 606 -28.75 -0.46 -4.67
N SER A 607 -28.86 -0.10 -3.39
CA SER A 607 -29.42 -0.99 -2.35
C SER A 607 -30.84 -1.46 -2.69
N ARG A 608 -31.66 -0.59 -3.27
CA ARG A 608 -33.02 -0.94 -3.70
C ARG A 608 -33.02 -1.83 -4.95
N ALA A 609 -32.15 -1.55 -5.92
CA ALA A 609 -32.01 -2.34 -7.14
C ALA A 609 -31.45 -3.75 -6.86
N ALA A 610 -30.51 -3.89 -5.92
CA ALA A 610 -29.93 -5.18 -5.54
C ALA A 610 -30.97 -6.16 -4.96
N LEU A 611 -31.82 -5.71 -4.03
CA LEU A 611 -32.91 -6.55 -3.49
C LEU A 611 -33.98 -6.87 -4.53
N GLU A 612 -34.23 -5.96 -5.48
CA GLU A 612 -35.15 -6.22 -6.60
C GLU A 612 -34.56 -7.24 -7.58
N PHE A 613 -33.25 -7.19 -7.85
CA PHE A 613 -32.54 -8.22 -8.62
C PHE A 613 -32.65 -9.60 -7.94
N LEU A 614 -32.33 -9.72 -6.65
CA LEU A 614 -32.41 -10.99 -5.93
C LEU A 614 -33.82 -11.60 -5.97
N LEU A 615 -34.85 -10.77 -5.77
CA LEU A 615 -36.25 -11.18 -5.88
C LEU A 615 -36.59 -11.68 -7.29
N ARG A 616 -36.27 -10.91 -8.33
CA ARG A 616 -36.64 -11.24 -9.73
C ARG A 616 -35.86 -12.43 -10.27
N ALA A 617 -34.63 -12.64 -9.81
CA ALA A 617 -33.83 -13.84 -10.08
C ALA A 617 -34.25 -15.06 -9.25
N GLY A 618 -35.28 -14.95 -8.39
CA GLY A 618 -35.79 -16.05 -7.56
C GLY A 618 -34.81 -16.54 -6.49
N LYS A 619 -33.76 -15.76 -6.18
CA LYS A 619 -32.69 -16.12 -5.23
C LYS A 619 -33.28 -16.24 -3.82
N LYS A 620 -32.89 -17.28 -3.09
CA LYS A 620 -33.33 -17.55 -1.70
C LYS A 620 -32.14 -17.73 -0.75
N PRO A 621 -31.26 -16.73 -0.60
CA PRO A 621 -30.08 -16.85 0.25
C PRO A 621 -30.43 -17.11 1.71
N ASP A 622 -29.55 -17.83 2.42
CA ASP A 622 -29.58 -17.96 3.89
C ASP A 622 -29.04 -16.68 4.55
N ILE A 623 -28.04 -16.02 3.93
CA ILE A 623 -27.40 -14.79 4.40
C ILE A 623 -27.38 -13.74 3.29
N ILE A 624 -27.79 -12.51 3.61
CA ILE A 624 -27.42 -11.31 2.86
C ILE A 624 -26.48 -10.50 3.75
N HIS A 625 -25.28 -10.22 3.27
CA HIS A 625 -24.25 -9.48 3.99
C HIS A 625 -24.07 -8.10 3.34
N CYS A 626 -24.39 -7.04 4.07
CA CYS A 626 -24.16 -5.65 3.63
C CYS A 626 -22.96 -5.03 4.36
N HIS A 627 -22.25 -4.14 3.66
CA HIS A 627 -21.02 -3.49 4.10
C HIS A 627 -21.13 -1.96 4.03
N ASP A 628 -20.84 -1.30 5.15
CA ASP A 628 -20.87 0.15 5.36
C ASP A 628 -22.17 0.89 4.96
N TRP A 629 -22.18 2.20 5.19
CA TRP A 629 -23.38 3.04 5.12
C TRP A 629 -24.06 3.00 3.74
N GLN A 630 -23.28 2.80 2.67
CA GLN A 630 -23.72 2.68 1.29
C GLN A 630 -24.75 1.56 1.11
N THR A 631 -24.57 0.44 1.82
CA THR A 631 -25.47 -0.72 1.71
C THR A 631 -26.24 -1.02 3.00
N ALA A 632 -26.04 -0.21 4.05
CA ALA A 632 -26.81 -0.31 5.30
C ALA A 632 -28.34 -0.17 5.10
N PHE A 633 -28.79 0.45 4.00
CA PHE A 633 -30.19 0.50 3.58
C PHE A 633 -30.82 -0.87 3.32
N ILE A 634 -30.01 -1.90 2.98
CA ILE A 634 -30.48 -3.27 2.71
C ILE A 634 -31.27 -3.81 3.90
N ALA A 635 -30.85 -3.56 5.14
CA ALA A 635 -31.50 -4.08 6.33
C ALA A 635 -32.94 -3.56 6.52
N PRO A 636 -33.23 -2.24 6.56
CA PRO A 636 -34.60 -1.74 6.62
C PRO A 636 -35.40 -2.05 5.34
N LEU A 637 -34.81 -1.96 4.14
CA LEU A 637 -35.50 -2.33 2.88
C LEU A 637 -36.01 -3.77 2.90
N TYR A 638 -35.17 -4.70 3.35
CA TYR A 638 -35.52 -6.12 3.44
C TYR A 638 -36.72 -6.35 4.37
N TRP A 639 -36.73 -5.77 5.57
CA TRP A 639 -37.78 -6.01 6.56
C TRP A 639 -39.07 -5.18 6.37
N GLU A 640 -39.00 -3.95 5.84
CA GLU A 640 -40.18 -3.09 5.62
C GLU A 640 -40.85 -3.30 4.25
N ILE A 641 -40.15 -3.92 3.30
CA ILE A 641 -40.63 -4.12 1.92
C ILE A 641 -40.50 -5.57 1.48
N PHE A 642 -39.29 -6.10 1.33
CA PHE A 642 -39.09 -7.32 0.54
C PHE A 642 -39.59 -8.61 1.21
N ALA A 643 -39.31 -8.80 2.50
CA ALA A 643 -39.77 -9.97 3.25
C ALA A 643 -41.30 -10.00 3.45
N PRO A 644 -41.98 -8.92 3.92
CA PRO A 644 -43.44 -8.96 4.14
C PRO A 644 -44.27 -8.69 2.89
N LYS A 645 -43.86 -7.78 1.99
CA LYS A 645 -44.69 -7.34 0.85
C LYS A 645 -44.34 -8.04 -0.48
N LYS A 646 -43.17 -8.70 -0.58
CA LYS A 646 -42.70 -9.36 -1.83
C LYS A 646 -42.24 -10.82 -1.68
N GLY A 647 -42.23 -11.40 -0.48
CA GLY A 647 -41.94 -12.82 -0.25
C GLY A 647 -40.46 -13.24 -0.19
N LEU A 648 -39.51 -12.31 -0.35
CA LEU A 648 -38.07 -12.59 -0.19
C LEU A 648 -37.74 -12.64 1.31
N ASN A 649 -38.01 -13.78 1.96
CA ASN A 649 -37.99 -13.94 3.42
C ASN A 649 -37.15 -15.12 3.97
N SER A 650 -36.25 -15.66 3.13
CA SER A 650 -35.30 -16.71 3.52
C SER A 650 -34.23 -16.16 4.46
N ALA A 651 -33.52 -15.12 4.01
CA ALA A 651 -32.25 -14.67 4.55
C ALA A 651 -32.32 -14.17 6.00
N ARG A 652 -31.16 -14.22 6.66
CA ARG A 652 -30.76 -13.33 7.75
C ARG A 652 -29.90 -12.21 7.17
N ILE A 653 -29.99 -11.02 7.76
CA ILE A 653 -29.15 -9.88 7.38
C ILE A 653 -27.94 -9.81 8.31
N CYS A 654 -26.75 -9.82 7.73
CA CYS A 654 -25.50 -9.44 8.39
C CYS A 654 -25.11 -8.04 7.92
N PHE A 655 -24.67 -7.18 8.83
CA PHE A 655 -24.16 -5.85 8.50
C PHE A 655 -22.77 -5.65 9.13
N THR A 656 -21.76 -5.38 8.30
CA THR A 656 -20.42 -4.99 8.79
C THR A 656 -20.23 -3.50 8.58
N CYS A 657 -19.85 -2.79 9.65
CA CYS A 657 -19.31 -1.44 9.53
C CYS A 657 -17.79 -1.46 9.71
N HIS A 658 -17.06 -1.01 8.70
CA HIS A 658 -15.60 -0.98 8.66
C HIS A 658 -15.04 0.30 9.28
N ASN A 659 -15.78 1.41 9.26
CA ASN A 659 -15.47 2.62 10.03
C ASN A 659 -16.73 3.43 10.38
N PHE A 660 -17.08 3.53 11.66
CA PHE A 660 -18.24 4.28 12.17
C PHE A 660 -18.11 5.82 12.06
N GLU A 661 -17.02 6.33 11.50
CA GLU A 661 -16.93 7.72 11.03
C GLU A 661 -17.86 8.00 9.83
N TYR A 662 -18.03 7.04 8.92
CA TYR A 662 -18.85 7.19 7.71
C TYR A 662 -20.25 6.63 7.93
N GLN A 663 -21.16 7.47 8.44
CA GLN A 663 -22.49 7.02 8.89
C GLN A 663 -23.62 7.15 7.86
N GLY A 664 -23.38 7.85 6.75
CA GLY A 664 -24.38 8.09 5.71
C GLY A 664 -25.55 8.95 6.18
N THR A 665 -25.31 9.96 7.03
CA THR A 665 -26.37 10.78 7.61
C THR A 665 -26.89 11.85 6.63
N ALA A 666 -28.18 11.80 6.27
CA ALA A 666 -28.83 12.67 5.28
C ALA A 666 -30.18 13.24 5.78
N ALA A 667 -30.87 14.03 4.98
CA ALA A 667 -32.19 14.55 5.36
C ALA A 667 -33.24 13.43 5.34
N ALA A 668 -34.18 13.41 6.29
CA ALA A 668 -35.15 12.32 6.43
C ALA A 668 -36.05 12.09 5.19
N SER A 669 -36.22 13.11 4.35
CA SER A 669 -36.95 13.05 3.07
C SER A 669 -36.24 12.20 2.01
N GLU A 670 -34.91 12.16 1.98
CA GLU A 670 -34.15 11.40 0.98
C GLU A 670 -34.35 9.88 1.13
N LEU A 671 -34.77 9.44 2.32
CA LEU A 671 -35.12 8.05 2.59
C LEU A 671 -36.38 7.59 1.80
N GLU A 672 -37.26 8.51 1.39
CA GLU A 672 -38.41 8.18 0.53
C GLU A 672 -37.99 7.80 -0.88
N SER A 673 -36.84 8.28 -1.37
CA SER A 673 -36.37 8.00 -2.73
C SER A 673 -36.21 6.50 -2.98
N CYS A 674 -35.60 5.75 -2.05
CA CYS A 674 -35.49 4.28 -2.16
C CYS A 674 -36.78 3.52 -1.75
N GLY A 675 -37.85 4.25 -1.38
CA GLY A 675 -39.18 3.73 -1.05
C GLY A 675 -39.38 3.36 0.42
N LEU A 676 -38.53 3.86 1.32
CA LEU A 676 -38.66 3.68 2.76
C LEU A 676 -39.51 4.81 3.38
N GLU A 677 -40.42 4.45 4.28
CA GLU A 677 -41.43 5.38 4.82
C GLU A 677 -40.82 6.31 5.89
N SER A 678 -40.34 7.49 5.47
CA SER A 678 -39.64 8.51 6.27
C SER A 678 -40.24 8.72 7.67
N HIS A 679 -41.54 8.98 7.74
CA HIS A 679 -42.29 9.27 8.98
C HIS A 679 -42.33 8.11 10.00
N ARG A 680 -42.10 6.86 9.56
CA ARG A 680 -42.00 5.68 10.45
C ARG A 680 -40.56 5.39 10.89
N LEU A 681 -39.59 5.81 10.09
CA LEU A 681 -38.18 5.45 10.27
C LEU A 681 -37.34 6.59 10.89
N ASN A 682 -37.72 7.85 10.69
CA ASN A 682 -37.17 8.99 11.42
C ASN A 682 -37.72 9.05 12.87
N ARG A 683 -37.35 8.05 13.66
CA ARG A 683 -37.60 7.95 15.12
C ARG A 683 -36.33 7.54 15.85
N LYS A 684 -36.19 7.95 17.12
CA LYS A 684 -35.03 7.65 17.96
C LYS A 684 -34.75 6.15 18.12
N ASP A 685 -35.81 5.33 18.16
CA ASP A 685 -35.76 3.86 18.22
C ASP A 685 -35.63 3.20 16.83
N ARG A 686 -35.40 3.97 15.77
CA ARG A 686 -35.18 3.52 14.39
C ARG A 686 -33.96 4.26 13.79
N MET A 687 -34.15 4.99 12.69
CA MET A 687 -33.08 5.57 11.87
C MET A 687 -32.83 7.06 12.13
N GLN A 688 -33.57 7.73 13.01
CA GLN A 688 -33.30 9.15 13.35
C GLN A 688 -31.86 9.31 13.83
N ASP A 689 -31.16 10.30 13.31
CA ASP A 689 -29.81 10.63 13.75
C ASP A 689 -29.80 11.09 15.22
N ASN A 690 -28.70 10.85 15.93
CA ASN A 690 -28.63 11.18 17.36
C ASN A 690 -28.25 12.66 17.60
N SER A 691 -27.74 13.37 16.59
CA SER A 691 -27.35 14.79 16.67
C SER A 691 -28.40 15.74 16.06
N SER A 692 -29.22 15.31 15.10
CA SER A 692 -30.35 16.13 14.61
C SER A 692 -31.62 15.31 14.30
N HIS A 693 -32.78 15.89 14.61
CA HIS A 693 -34.09 15.18 14.59
C HIS A 693 -34.74 15.15 13.20
N ASP A 694 -34.30 16.03 12.30
CA ASP A 694 -34.71 16.14 10.89
C ASP A 694 -33.89 15.22 9.96
N ARG A 695 -32.85 14.57 10.48
CA ARG A 695 -31.92 13.71 9.72
C ARG A 695 -32.08 12.24 10.07
N VAL A 696 -31.71 11.40 9.11
CA VAL A 696 -31.64 9.93 9.25
C VAL A 696 -30.21 9.45 9.04
N ASN A 697 -29.87 8.36 9.70
CA ASN A 697 -28.53 7.79 9.78
C ASN A 697 -28.56 6.35 9.26
N SER A 698 -27.91 6.09 8.12
CA SER A 698 -28.00 4.80 7.43
C SER A 698 -27.33 3.68 8.22
N VAL A 699 -26.16 3.94 8.82
CA VAL A 699 -25.49 2.95 9.69
C VAL A 699 -26.34 2.62 10.92
N LYS A 700 -27.04 3.58 11.51
CA LYS A 700 -28.03 3.32 12.56
C LYS A 700 -29.14 2.37 12.09
N GLY A 701 -29.62 2.53 10.85
CA GLY A 701 -30.52 1.56 10.20
C GLY A 701 -29.91 0.16 10.08
N GLY A 702 -28.69 0.07 9.58
CA GLY A 702 -27.92 -1.19 9.50
C GLY A 702 -27.80 -1.89 10.86
N ILE A 703 -27.44 -1.15 11.92
CA ILE A 703 -27.34 -1.67 13.29
C ILE A 703 -28.71 -2.14 13.80
N VAL A 704 -29.76 -1.32 13.67
CA VAL A 704 -31.09 -1.63 14.25
C VAL A 704 -31.72 -2.85 13.57
N PHE A 705 -31.74 -2.89 12.23
CA PHE A 705 -32.52 -3.86 11.46
C PHE A 705 -31.80 -5.19 11.15
N SER A 706 -30.47 -5.26 11.23
CA SER A 706 -29.73 -6.51 10.92
C SER A 706 -29.84 -7.57 12.03
N ASN A 707 -29.71 -8.85 11.68
CA ASN A 707 -29.69 -9.94 12.66
C ASN A 707 -28.31 -10.10 13.31
N ILE A 708 -27.25 -9.86 12.53
CA ILE A 708 -25.84 -9.84 12.96
C ILE A 708 -25.29 -8.45 12.64
N VAL A 709 -24.50 -7.88 13.54
CA VAL A 709 -23.75 -6.64 13.31
C VAL A 709 -22.28 -6.94 13.63
N THR A 710 -21.37 -6.74 12.68
CA THR A 710 -19.93 -6.85 12.95
C THR A 710 -19.19 -5.56 12.72
N THR A 711 -18.01 -5.48 13.31
CA THR A 711 -16.97 -4.54 12.91
C THR A 711 -15.61 -5.23 12.96
N VAL A 712 -14.59 -4.57 12.43
CA VAL A 712 -13.38 -5.20 11.90
C VAL A 712 -12.27 -5.44 12.92
N SER A 713 -12.53 -5.25 14.23
CA SER A 713 -11.67 -5.80 15.29
C SER A 713 -12.39 -5.91 16.67
N PRO A 714 -11.97 -6.82 17.56
CA PRO A 714 -12.47 -6.93 18.95
C PRO A 714 -12.31 -5.66 19.82
N THR A 715 -11.17 -4.97 19.74
CA THR A 715 -10.91 -3.71 20.47
C THR A 715 -11.69 -2.55 19.86
N TYR A 716 -11.74 -2.42 18.54
CA TYR A 716 -12.55 -1.37 17.90
C TYR A 716 -14.05 -1.55 18.22
N ALA A 717 -14.53 -2.79 18.25
CA ALA A 717 -15.89 -3.11 18.73
C ALA A 717 -16.15 -2.71 20.19
N GLN A 718 -15.14 -2.44 21.00
CA GLN A 718 -15.25 -1.86 22.35
C GLN A 718 -15.14 -0.32 22.32
N GLU A 719 -14.18 0.23 21.59
CA GLU A 719 -14.01 1.68 21.40
C GLU A 719 -15.31 2.33 20.87
N VAL A 720 -16.00 1.71 19.92
CA VAL A 720 -17.27 2.24 19.35
C VAL A 720 -18.47 2.16 20.30
N ARG A 721 -18.32 1.56 21.49
CA ARG A 721 -19.31 1.59 22.57
C ARG A 721 -19.03 2.69 23.61
N THR A 722 -17.89 3.37 23.56
CA THR A 722 -17.64 4.59 24.37
C THR A 722 -18.24 5.80 23.68
N GLU A 723 -18.51 6.87 24.43
CA GLU A 723 -19.07 8.12 23.87
C GLU A 723 -18.14 8.74 22.81
N GLU A 724 -16.84 8.73 23.10
CA GLU A 724 -15.76 9.28 22.28
C GLU A 724 -15.55 8.52 20.97
N GLY A 725 -15.42 7.19 21.05
CA GLY A 725 -15.11 6.33 19.91
C GLY A 725 -16.34 6.00 19.06
N GLY A 726 -17.52 5.91 19.68
CA GLY A 726 -18.76 5.53 18.99
C GLY A 726 -19.42 6.61 18.15
N ARG A 727 -18.82 7.80 18.02
CA ARG A 727 -19.27 8.90 17.13
C ARG A 727 -20.80 9.15 17.19
N GLY A 728 -21.35 9.21 18.39
CA GLY A 728 -22.79 9.38 18.65
C GLY A 728 -23.66 8.12 18.53
N LEU A 729 -23.20 7.04 17.90
CA LEU A 729 -23.91 5.75 17.78
C LEU A 729 -23.72 4.80 18.99
N HIS A 730 -22.80 5.13 19.91
CA HIS A 730 -22.46 4.34 21.10
C HIS A 730 -23.67 3.82 21.90
N SER A 731 -24.72 4.63 22.01
CA SER A 731 -25.97 4.31 22.72
C SER A 731 -26.77 3.22 22.01
N THR A 732 -26.83 3.28 20.68
CA THR A 732 -27.51 2.29 19.82
C THR A 732 -26.70 0.99 19.75
N LEU A 733 -25.37 1.10 19.66
CA LEU A 733 -24.45 -0.04 19.72
C LEU A 733 -24.49 -0.75 21.08
N SER A 734 -24.69 -0.02 22.17
CA SER A 734 -24.87 -0.58 23.52
C SER A 734 -26.21 -1.33 23.66
N VAL A 735 -27.32 -0.75 23.17
CA VAL A 735 -28.64 -1.43 23.12
C VAL A 735 -28.61 -2.70 22.29
N HIS A 736 -27.85 -2.70 21.18
CA HIS A 736 -27.69 -3.86 20.30
C HIS A 736 -26.44 -4.71 20.57
N SER A 737 -25.77 -4.52 21.71
CA SER A 737 -24.53 -5.20 22.08
C SER A 737 -24.57 -6.73 21.93
N LYS A 738 -25.70 -7.39 22.24
CA LYS A 738 -25.88 -8.84 22.08
C LYS A 738 -25.78 -9.38 20.65
N LYS A 739 -25.76 -8.51 19.63
CA LYS A 739 -25.55 -8.85 18.22
C LYS A 739 -24.39 -8.08 17.57
N LEU A 740 -23.64 -7.29 18.34
CA LEU A 740 -22.45 -6.54 17.91
C LEU A 740 -21.19 -7.35 18.26
N ILE A 741 -20.40 -7.73 17.26
CA ILE A 741 -19.20 -8.54 17.46
C ILE A 741 -18.04 -7.94 16.66
N GLY A 742 -16.88 -7.80 17.30
CA GLY A 742 -15.63 -7.47 16.62
C GLY A 742 -14.96 -8.74 16.11
N ILE A 743 -14.72 -8.84 14.81
CA ILE A 743 -13.96 -9.93 14.19
C ILE A 743 -12.81 -9.28 13.44
N ILE A 744 -11.58 -9.69 13.74
CA ILE A 744 -10.39 -9.14 13.08
C ILE A 744 -10.38 -9.55 11.60
N ASN A 745 -10.02 -8.63 10.70
CA ASN A 745 -9.86 -8.98 9.29
C ASN A 745 -8.66 -9.92 9.08
N GLY A 746 -8.73 -10.75 8.04
CA GLY A 746 -7.54 -11.38 7.48
C GLY A 746 -6.91 -10.50 6.39
N ILE A 747 -5.77 -10.95 5.87
CA ILE A 747 -5.19 -10.50 4.60
C ILE A 747 -5.28 -11.61 3.57
N ASP A 748 -5.14 -11.25 2.30
CA ASP A 748 -4.97 -12.22 1.23
C ASP A 748 -3.53 -12.75 1.26
N THR A 749 -3.34 -13.93 1.85
CA THR A 749 -2.02 -14.58 1.98
C THR A 749 -1.52 -15.25 0.70
N ASP A 750 -2.35 -15.30 -0.34
CA ASP A 750 -2.01 -15.81 -1.66
C ASP A 750 -1.42 -14.66 -2.52
N ALA A 751 -1.98 -13.45 -2.42
CA ALA A 751 -1.47 -12.22 -3.05
C ALA A 751 -0.31 -11.55 -2.28
N TRP A 752 -0.39 -11.49 -0.94
CA TRP A 752 0.66 -10.92 -0.07
C TRP A 752 1.58 -12.03 0.44
N ASN A 753 2.45 -12.52 -0.44
CA ASN A 753 3.32 -13.66 -0.18
C ASN A 753 4.74 -13.45 -0.74
N PRO A 754 5.75 -13.06 0.08
CA PRO A 754 7.11 -12.76 -0.41
C PRO A 754 7.85 -13.95 -1.07
N ALA A 755 7.28 -15.16 -1.02
CA ALA A 755 7.81 -16.34 -1.70
C ALA A 755 7.31 -16.50 -3.16
N THR A 756 6.25 -15.78 -3.56
CA THR A 756 5.60 -15.89 -4.88
C THR A 756 5.13 -14.52 -5.44
N ASP A 757 5.65 -13.43 -4.90
CA ASP A 757 5.22 -12.07 -5.19
C ASP A 757 5.95 -11.51 -6.41
N ALA A 758 5.27 -11.50 -7.55
CA ALA A 758 5.82 -11.09 -8.84
C ALA A 758 6.28 -9.61 -8.90
N PHE A 759 5.98 -8.77 -7.90
CA PHE A 759 6.52 -7.41 -7.82
C PHE A 759 7.92 -7.35 -7.17
N LEU A 760 8.38 -8.41 -6.50
CA LEU A 760 9.69 -8.45 -5.85
C LEU A 760 10.79 -8.89 -6.82
N PRO A 761 11.90 -8.12 -6.95
CA PRO A 761 13.10 -8.57 -7.65
C PRO A 761 13.65 -9.92 -7.17
N VAL A 762 13.51 -10.23 -5.87
CA VAL A 762 14.00 -11.49 -5.28
C VAL A 762 12.96 -12.03 -4.29
N GLN A 763 12.61 -13.31 -4.41
CA GLN A 763 11.67 -13.99 -3.51
C GLN A 763 12.37 -14.45 -2.22
N TYR A 764 11.65 -14.48 -1.10
CA TYR A 764 12.16 -14.92 0.20
C TYR A 764 11.03 -15.41 1.12
N ASN A 765 11.35 -16.02 2.25
CA ASN A 765 10.35 -16.57 3.17
C ASN A 765 10.89 -16.65 4.62
N ALA A 766 10.12 -17.22 5.55
CA ALA A 766 10.51 -17.25 6.96
C ALA A 766 11.75 -18.12 7.28
N THR A 767 12.16 -19.05 6.41
CA THR A 767 13.38 -19.86 6.60
C THR A 767 14.59 -19.33 5.83
N ASP A 768 14.37 -18.59 4.75
CA ASP A 768 15.40 -17.88 3.98
C ASP A 768 15.06 -16.39 3.84
N LEU A 769 15.85 -15.55 4.50
CA LEU A 769 15.71 -14.09 4.51
C LEU A 769 16.69 -13.38 3.56
N GLN A 770 17.50 -14.08 2.76
CA GLN A 770 18.51 -13.45 1.91
C GLN A 770 17.87 -12.46 0.92
N GLY A 771 16.80 -12.88 0.24
CA GLY A 771 16.05 -12.01 -0.67
C GLY A 771 15.45 -10.75 0.00
N LYS A 772 15.23 -10.73 1.32
CA LYS A 772 14.80 -9.52 2.03
C LYS A 772 15.88 -8.43 1.99
N ALA A 773 17.14 -8.82 2.22
CA ALA A 773 18.28 -7.90 2.13
C ALA A 773 18.53 -7.43 0.68
N GLU A 774 18.35 -8.32 -0.31
CA GLU A 774 18.49 -7.97 -1.73
C GLU A 774 17.38 -7.03 -2.21
N ASN A 775 16.13 -7.23 -1.78
CA ASN A 775 15.02 -6.29 -2.01
C ASN A 775 15.30 -4.91 -1.38
N LYS A 776 15.88 -4.88 -0.18
CA LYS A 776 16.30 -3.62 0.47
C LYS A 776 17.37 -2.87 -0.33
N GLN A 777 18.37 -3.58 -0.85
CA GLN A 777 19.38 -2.99 -1.75
C GLN A 777 18.79 -2.59 -3.12
N ALA A 778 17.78 -3.31 -3.63
CA ALA A 778 17.09 -2.96 -4.87
C ALA A 778 16.25 -1.68 -4.71
N LEU A 779 15.45 -1.58 -3.64
CA LEU A 779 14.68 -0.38 -3.33
C LEU A 779 15.61 0.82 -3.05
N GLY A 780 16.70 0.60 -2.30
CA GLY A 780 17.69 1.64 -2.03
C GLY A 780 18.25 2.26 -3.31
N ARG A 781 18.71 1.42 -4.25
CA ARG A 781 19.16 1.87 -5.58
C ARG A 781 18.06 2.57 -6.38
N ASN A 782 16.86 2.00 -6.44
CA ASN A 782 15.72 2.54 -7.20
C ASN A 782 15.28 3.93 -6.70
N LEU A 783 15.35 4.16 -5.39
CA LEU A 783 15.01 5.45 -4.77
C LEU A 783 16.22 6.39 -4.60
N GLY A 784 17.42 6.00 -5.03
CA GLY A 784 18.64 6.78 -4.83
C GLY A 784 18.96 7.03 -3.34
N LEU A 785 18.71 6.05 -2.47
CA LEU A 785 19.13 6.05 -1.08
C LEU A 785 20.54 5.45 -0.97
N SER A 786 21.34 5.99 -0.05
CA SER A 786 22.72 5.57 0.17
C SER A 786 22.78 4.13 0.71
N SER A 787 23.64 3.31 0.12
CA SER A 787 23.81 1.88 0.44
C SER A 787 25.16 1.57 1.09
N THR A 788 25.90 2.58 1.55
CA THR A 788 27.22 2.44 2.18
C THR A 788 27.17 1.66 3.51
N ASP A 789 26.05 1.76 4.22
CA ASP A 789 25.80 1.10 5.49
C ASP A 789 24.68 0.06 5.34
N VAL A 790 25.07 -1.17 5.01
CA VAL A 790 24.16 -2.33 4.84
C VAL A 790 23.45 -2.70 6.16
N ARG A 791 23.98 -2.25 7.31
CA ARG A 791 23.44 -2.51 8.64
C ARG A 791 22.51 -1.42 9.15
N ARG A 792 22.24 -0.37 8.38
CA ARG A 792 21.30 0.71 8.74
C ARG A 792 19.83 0.24 8.75
N PRO A 793 19.01 0.55 9.76
CA PRO A 793 17.58 0.23 9.75
C PRO A 793 16.80 1.09 8.73
N LEU A 794 15.92 0.46 7.95
CA LEU A 794 14.96 1.11 7.06
C LEU A 794 13.54 1.03 7.66
N VAL A 795 12.94 2.20 7.86
CA VAL A 795 11.57 2.39 8.34
C VAL A 795 10.63 2.69 7.17
N GLY A 796 9.66 1.82 6.96
CA GLY A 796 8.60 1.99 5.95
C GLY A 796 7.33 2.62 6.53
N CYS A 797 6.62 3.37 5.70
CA CYS A 797 5.24 3.76 5.94
C CYS A 797 4.46 3.80 4.62
N ILE A 798 3.36 3.04 4.53
CA ILE A 798 2.44 3.07 3.37
C ILE A 798 1.05 3.38 3.89
N THR A 799 0.48 4.54 3.53
CA THR A 799 -0.81 4.98 4.08
C THR A 799 -1.48 6.09 3.28
N ARG A 800 -2.77 6.34 3.54
CA ARG A 800 -3.44 7.58 3.10
C ARG A 800 -3.15 8.67 4.14
N LEU A 801 -2.66 9.84 3.70
CA LEU A 801 -2.26 10.93 4.59
C LEU A 801 -3.49 11.72 5.08
N VAL A 802 -4.25 11.13 5.99
CA VAL A 802 -5.47 11.71 6.60
C VAL A 802 -5.37 11.75 8.13
N PRO A 803 -6.09 12.64 8.85
CA PRO A 803 -5.93 12.82 10.29
C PRO A 803 -6.07 11.53 11.13
N GLN A 804 -6.92 10.59 10.70
CA GLN A 804 -7.03 9.23 11.28
C GLN A 804 -5.67 8.55 11.46
N LYS A 805 -4.76 8.70 10.49
CA LYS A 805 -3.48 7.97 10.40
C LYS A 805 -2.34 8.64 11.15
N GLY A 806 -2.61 9.68 11.95
CA GLY A 806 -1.62 10.33 12.80
C GLY A 806 -0.54 11.05 12.00
N VAL A 807 -0.92 11.83 10.98
CA VAL A 807 0.02 12.49 10.04
C VAL A 807 1.10 13.34 10.73
N HIS A 808 0.82 13.93 11.89
CA HIS A 808 1.83 14.64 12.69
C HIS A 808 2.87 13.68 13.31
N LEU A 809 2.45 12.49 13.76
CA LEU A 809 3.35 11.44 14.23
C LEU A 809 4.13 10.80 13.07
N ILE A 810 3.55 10.67 11.87
CA ILE A 810 4.28 10.25 10.66
C ILE A 810 5.36 11.28 10.32
N ARG A 811 5.01 12.57 10.31
CA ARG A 811 5.97 13.67 10.08
C ARG A 811 7.09 13.62 11.13
N HIS A 812 6.77 13.47 12.41
CA HIS A 812 7.76 13.34 13.48
C HIS A 812 8.68 12.13 13.28
N ALA A 813 8.12 10.97 12.94
CA ALA A 813 8.89 9.75 12.69
C ALA A 813 9.92 9.89 11.57
N ILE A 814 9.68 10.70 10.53
CA ILE A 814 10.64 10.97 9.45
C ILE A 814 11.91 11.62 10.02
N TYR A 815 11.77 12.66 10.85
CA TYR A 815 12.92 13.34 11.46
C TYR A 815 13.59 12.48 12.54
N LEU A 816 12.82 11.86 13.43
CA LEU A 816 13.35 10.99 14.48
C LEU A 816 14.09 9.77 13.92
N THR A 817 13.63 9.19 12.81
CA THR A 817 14.34 8.09 12.13
C THR A 817 15.71 8.54 11.64
N LEU A 818 15.84 9.78 11.15
CA LEU A 818 17.12 10.35 10.74
C LEU A 818 18.03 10.65 11.94
N GLU A 819 17.48 11.19 13.03
CA GLU A 819 18.21 11.44 14.29
C GLU A 819 18.75 10.14 14.92
N LEU A 820 18.01 9.03 14.80
CA LEU A 820 18.43 7.69 15.22
C LEU A 820 19.34 6.98 14.18
N GLY A 821 19.77 7.68 13.13
CA GLY A 821 20.71 7.18 12.11
C GLY A 821 20.13 6.20 11.09
N GLY A 822 18.80 6.05 11.02
CA GLY A 822 18.11 5.16 10.09
C GLY A 822 17.81 5.76 8.71
N GLN A 823 17.03 5.04 7.92
CA GLN A 823 16.43 5.48 6.66
C GLN A 823 14.90 5.45 6.74
N PHE A 824 14.21 6.34 6.01
CA PHE A 824 12.75 6.40 5.98
C PHE A 824 12.21 6.44 4.55
N VAL A 825 11.21 5.60 4.25
CA VAL A 825 10.44 5.65 3.00
C VAL A 825 8.95 5.77 3.27
N LEU A 826 8.35 6.86 2.80
CA LEU A 826 6.90 7.07 2.79
C LEU A 826 6.33 6.81 1.39
N LEU A 827 5.23 6.05 1.31
CA LEU A 827 4.37 5.97 0.13
C LEU A 827 2.94 6.35 0.53
N GLY A 828 2.42 7.46 -0.01
CA GLY A 828 1.08 7.91 0.34
C GLY A 828 0.76 9.35 -0.07
N SER A 829 -0.47 9.57 -0.52
CA SER A 829 -1.03 10.88 -0.85
C SER A 829 -2.15 11.29 0.12
N SER A 830 -2.51 12.57 0.14
CA SER A 830 -3.66 13.10 0.89
C SER A 830 -4.78 13.60 -0.03
N PRO A 831 -6.05 13.26 0.23
CA PRO A 831 -7.20 13.95 -0.35
C PRO A 831 -7.45 15.33 0.31
N VAL A 832 -6.66 15.72 1.33
CA VAL A 832 -6.81 16.97 2.07
C VAL A 832 -5.70 17.95 1.62
N PRO A 833 -6.01 19.01 0.86
CA PRO A 833 -4.98 19.80 0.16
C PRO A 833 -3.90 20.45 1.05
N HIS A 834 -4.22 20.77 2.31
CA HIS A 834 -3.20 21.33 3.22
C HIS A 834 -2.23 20.26 3.77
N ILE A 835 -2.68 19.02 3.97
CA ILE A 835 -1.82 17.91 4.38
C ILE A 835 -0.95 17.47 3.19
N GLN A 836 -1.54 17.37 2.00
CA GLN A 836 -0.81 17.12 0.76
C GLN A 836 0.36 18.13 0.60
N LYS A 837 0.06 19.43 0.74
CA LYS A 837 1.05 20.50 0.62
C LYS A 837 2.12 20.50 1.74
N GLU A 838 1.78 20.10 2.96
CA GLU A 838 2.77 19.93 4.04
C GLU A 838 3.77 18.84 3.67
N PHE A 839 3.28 17.68 3.23
CA PHE A 839 4.13 16.55 2.85
C PHE A 839 4.91 16.81 1.56
N GLU A 840 4.38 17.56 0.59
CA GLU A 840 5.12 18.04 -0.58
C GLU A 840 6.31 18.93 -0.17
N GLY A 841 6.13 19.80 0.83
CA GLY A 841 7.23 20.59 1.40
C GLY A 841 8.33 19.72 2.00
N ILE A 842 7.96 18.65 2.71
CA ILE A 842 8.91 17.69 3.29
C ILE A 842 9.60 16.85 2.19
N ALA A 843 8.86 16.44 1.17
CA ALA A 843 9.40 15.67 0.04
C ALA A 843 10.44 16.47 -0.75
N ASN A 844 10.15 17.75 -1.02
CA ASN A 844 11.10 18.66 -1.68
C ASN A 844 12.35 18.92 -0.82
N HIS A 845 12.19 19.04 0.51
CA HIS A 845 13.33 19.21 1.44
C HIS A 845 14.27 18.00 1.44
N PHE A 846 13.73 16.79 1.29
CA PHE A 846 14.50 15.54 1.28
C PHE A 846 14.73 14.95 -0.13
N GLN A 847 14.45 15.68 -1.21
CA GLN A 847 14.40 15.13 -2.58
C GLN A 847 15.67 14.36 -2.99
N ASN A 848 16.85 14.89 -2.65
CA ASN A 848 18.16 14.31 -2.96
C ASN A 848 18.88 13.75 -1.71
N HIS A 849 18.19 13.60 -0.58
CA HIS A 849 18.82 13.25 0.70
C HIS A 849 19.11 11.74 0.84
N ASP A 850 20.33 11.34 1.19
CA ASP A 850 20.81 9.95 1.24
C ASP A 850 19.95 8.93 2.01
N HIS A 851 19.08 9.38 2.91
CA HIS A 851 18.39 8.50 3.87
C HIS A 851 16.85 8.63 3.88
N ILE A 852 16.25 9.60 3.20
CA ILE A 852 14.82 9.93 3.35
C ILE A 852 14.16 10.13 1.97
N ARG A 853 13.08 9.40 1.68
CA ARG A 853 12.29 9.55 0.45
C ARG A 853 10.79 9.54 0.72
N LEU A 854 10.06 10.46 0.10
CA LEU A 854 8.60 10.58 0.19
C LEU A 854 8.00 10.46 -1.22
N ILE A 855 7.18 9.44 -1.45
CA ILE A 855 6.52 9.16 -2.72
C ILE A 855 5.03 9.46 -2.57
N LEU A 856 4.61 10.66 -2.98
CA LEU A 856 3.28 11.21 -2.68
C LEU A 856 2.19 10.82 -3.68
N LYS A 857 2.14 9.54 -4.03
CA LYS A 857 1.16 8.92 -4.93
C LYS A 857 0.65 7.59 -4.37
N TYR A 858 -0.35 7.01 -5.05
CA TYR A 858 -0.62 5.57 -4.94
C TYR A 858 0.24 4.82 -5.97
N ASP A 859 0.82 3.70 -5.57
CA ASP A 859 1.64 2.82 -6.43
C ASP A 859 1.62 1.41 -5.83
N GLU A 860 1.05 0.44 -6.54
CA GLU A 860 0.88 -0.92 -6.02
C GLU A 860 2.22 -1.67 -5.97
N SER A 861 2.95 -1.72 -7.08
CA SER A 861 4.27 -2.38 -7.19
C SER A 861 5.28 -1.85 -6.16
N LEU A 862 5.37 -0.52 -6.02
CA LEU A 862 6.26 0.08 -5.03
C LEU A 862 5.83 -0.24 -3.58
N SER A 863 4.54 -0.46 -3.31
CA SER A 863 4.09 -0.85 -1.97
C SER A 863 4.60 -2.24 -1.57
N HIS A 864 4.56 -3.22 -2.48
CA HIS A 864 5.15 -4.55 -2.28
C HIS A 864 6.66 -4.46 -2.02
N ALA A 865 7.39 -3.69 -2.85
CA ALA A 865 8.82 -3.47 -2.68
C ALA A 865 9.18 -2.79 -1.34
N ILE A 866 8.37 -1.85 -0.85
CA ILE A 866 8.57 -1.21 0.46
C ILE A 866 8.34 -2.19 1.61
N TYR A 867 7.29 -3.02 1.60
CA TYR A 867 7.10 -4.05 2.62
C TYR A 867 8.27 -5.04 2.66
N ALA A 868 8.78 -5.45 1.50
CA ALA A 868 9.93 -6.34 1.42
C ALA A 868 11.22 -5.69 1.95
N ALA A 869 11.53 -4.47 1.51
CA ALA A 869 12.75 -3.77 1.87
C ALA A 869 12.83 -3.33 3.35
N SER A 870 11.71 -2.97 3.96
CA SER A 870 11.70 -2.34 5.29
C SER A 870 12.06 -3.34 6.40
N ASP A 871 12.89 -2.91 7.35
CA ASP A 871 13.11 -3.66 8.59
C ASP A 871 11.98 -3.39 9.59
N MET A 872 11.52 -2.13 9.64
CA MET A 872 10.49 -1.63 10.57
C MET A 872 9.36 -0.98 9.79
N PHE A 873 8.14 -0.98 10.31
CA PHE A 873 6.99 -0.36 9.64
C PHE A 873 6.09 0.40 10.62
N ILE A 874 5.86 1.70 10.38
CA ILE A 874 5.07 2.52 11.32
C ILE A 874 3.58 2.58 10.97
N ILE A 875 2.72 2.42 11.97
CA ILE A 875 1.27 2.70 11.89
C ILE A 875 0.85 3.52 13.13
N PRO A 876 1.16 4.83 13.20
CA PRO A 876 0.92 5.67 14.37
C PRO A 876 -0.52 6.25 14.40
N SER A 877 -1.52 5.43 14.10
CA SER A 877 -2.90 5.89 13.90
C SER A 877 -3.56 6.46 15.17
N ILE A 878 -4.32 7.54 15.00
CA ILE A 878 -5.15 8.14 16.05
C ILE A 878 -6.32 7.22 16.40
N PHE A 879 -6.90 6.53 15.41
CA PHE A 879 -7.75 5.35 15.62
C PHE A 879 -7.68 4.45 14.38
N GLU A 880 -7.72 3.14 14.57
CA GLU A 880 -7.58 2.18 13.47
C GLU A 880 -8.59 1.03 13.60
N PRO A 881 -9.70 1.05 12.83
CA PRO A 881 -10.75 0.04 12.96
C PRO A 881 -10.25 -1.40 12.86
N CYS A 882 -9.27 -1.65 11.98
CA CYS A 882 -8.52 -2.90 11.94
C CYS A 882 -7.04 -2.64 11.62
N GLY A 883 -6.78 -2.02 10.47
CA GLY A 883 -5.47 -2.02 9.84
C GLY A 883 -5.21 -3.36 9.15
N LEU A 884 -4.71 -3.31 7.92
CA LEU A 884 -4.17 -4.48 7.19
C LEU A 884 -2.65 -4.36 6.98
N THR A 885 -2.13 -3.13 6.99
CA THR A 885 -0.73 -2.81 6.65
C THR A 885 0.27 -3.39 7.63
N GLN A 886 -0.10 -3.55 8.91
CA GLN A 886 0.72 -4.21 9.94
C GLN A 886 0.76 -5.73 9.77
N MET A 887 -0.33 -6.35 9.29
CA MET A 887 -0.36 -7.78 8.97
C MET A 887 0.49 -8.07 7.73
N ILE A 888 0.40 -7.22 6.72
CA ILE A 888 1.26 -7.29 5.53
C ILE A 888 2.73 -7.03 5.90
N SER A 889 3.02 -6.05 6.77
CA SER A 889 4.40 -5.79 7.20
C SER A 889 5.00 -7.01 7.92
N MET A 890 4.29 -7.59 8.89
CA MET A 890 4.71 -8.84 9.57
C MET A 890 4.90 -10.00 8.59
N ARG A 891 3.97 -10.19 7.64
CA ARG A 891 4.04 -11.21 6.58
C ARG A 891 5.29 -11.07 5.70
N TYR A 892 5.79 -9.86 5.52
CA TYR A 892 7.03 -9.53 4.79
C TYR A 892 8.24 -9.36 5.73
N GLY A 893 8.10 -9.61 7.03
CA GLY A 893 9.18 -9.52 8.00
C GLY A 893 9.62 -8.09 8.33
N ALA A 894 8.76 -7.10 8.10
CA ALA A 894 8.94 -5.71 8.49
C ALA A 894 8.18 -5.46 9.82
N ILE A 895 8.95 -5.32 10.91
CA ILE A 895 8.44 -5.35 12.28
C ILE A 895 7.55 -4.12 12.56
N PRO A 896 6.29 -4.30 13.00
CA PRO A 896 5.35 -3.19 13.14
C PRO A 896 5.62 -2.36 14.41
N ILE A 897 5.46 -1.04 14.26
CA ILE A 897 5.58 -0.04 15.33
C ILE A 897 4.28 0.78 15.35
N VAL A 898 3.44 0.57 16.35
CA VAL A 898 2.02 0.99 16.30
C VAL A 898 1.51 1.68 17.56
N ARG A 899 0.44 2.46 17.43
CA ARG A 899 -0.34 2.89 18.59
C ARG A 899 -1.33 1.79 19.01
N LYS A 900 -1.44 1.50 20.31
CA LYS A 900 -2.45 0.60 20.91
C LYS A 900 -3.85 1.23 20.77
N THR A 901 -4.53 0.93 19.66
CA THR A 901 -5.93 1.31 19.36
C THR A 901 -6.53 0.37 18.33
N GLY A 902 -7.85 0.13 18.42
CA GLY A 902 -8.61 -0.74 17.52
C GLY A 902 -7.88 -2.03 17.16
N GLY A 903 -7.86 -2.40 15.88
CA GLY A 903 -7.24 -3.67 15.45
C GLY A 903 -5.72 -3.72 15.55
N LEU A 904 -5.03 -2.59 15.71
CA LEU A 904 -3.59 -2.58 16.00
C LEU A 904 -3.33 -3.16 17.39
N ASN A 905 -4.21 -2.89 18.37
CA ASN A 905 -4.18 -3.49 19.70
C ASN A 905 -4.60 -4.99 19.71
N ASP A 906 -5.29 -5.45 18.67
CA ASP A 906 -5.69 -6.86 18.51
C ASP A 906 -4.71 -7.68 17.64
N SER A 907 -3.71 -7.06 17.02
CA SER A 907 -2.75 -7.73 16.11
C SER A 907 -1.28 -7.48 16.40
N VAL A 908 -0.91 -6.42 17.13
CA VAL A 908 0.48 -6.11 17.48
C VAL A 908 0.65 -6.03 19.00
N PHE A 909 1.58 -6.83 19.49
CA PHE A 909 1.83 -7.11 20.89
C PHE A 909 3.29 -6.82 21.19
N ASP A 910 3.55 -5.99 22.20
CA ASP A 910 4.87 -5.43 22.45
C ASP A 910 5.90 -6.49 22.90
N VAL A 911 7.11 -6.46 22.36
CA VAL A 911 8.21 -7.38 22.73
C VAL A 911 8.72 -7.19 24.16
N ASP A 912 8.67 -5.97 24.69
CA ASP A 912 9.18 -5.64 26.02
C ASP A 912 8.09 -5.69 27.12
N ASP A 913 6.83 -6.02 26.76
CA ASP A 913 5.71 -6.11 27.71
C ASP A 913 5.63 -7.54 28.30
N ASP A 914 6.24 -7.70 29.47
CA ASP A 914 6.32 -9.01 30.13
C ASP A 914 4.98 -9.57 30.64
N THR A 915 3.89 -8.81 30.57
CA THR A 915 2.54 -9.33 30.82
C THR A 915 2.00 -10.16 29.64
N ILE A 916 2.57 -9.98 28.45
CA ILE A 916 2.19 -10.69 27.22
C ILE A 916 2.97 -12.01 27.12
N PRO A 917 2.30 -13.15 26.91
CA PRO A 917 2.97 -14.43 26.64
C PRO A 917 3.87 -14.34 25.39
N SER A 918 5.10 -14.86 25.49
CA SER A 918 6.15 -14.68 24.47
C SER A 918 5.77 -15.16 23.07
N GLN A 919 4.84 -16.12 22.94
CA GLN A 919 4.33 -16.56 21.65
C GLN A 919 3.51 -15.50 20.90
N PHE A 920 2.97 -14.48 21.57
CA PHE A 920 2.18 -13.41 20.91
C PHE A 920 2.99 -12.16 20.55
N ARG A 921 4.05 -11.83 21.29
CA ARG A 921 4.87 -10.62 21.11
C ARG A 921 5.49 -10.49 19.70
N ASN A 922 5.10 -9.49 18.91
CA ASN A 922 5.34 -9.40 17.46
C ASN A 922 5.49 -7.93 16.98
N GLY A 923 6.08 -7.06 17.79
CA GLY A 923 6.34 -5.67 17.41
C GLY A 923 6.55 -4.73 18.58
N PHE A 924 6.44 -3.42 18.30
CA PHE A 924 6.60 -2.35 19.28
C PHE A 924 5.34 -1.50 19.35
N THR A 925 4.96 -1.08 20.56
CA THR A 925 3.72 -0.37 20.81
C THR A 925 3.91 0.89 21.63
N PHE A 926 3.00 1.84 21.47
CA PHE A 926 2.85 3.00 22.35
C PHE A 926 1.36 3.33 22.56
N VAL A 927 1.03 4.02 23.66
CA VAL A 927 -0.37 4.28 24.04
C VAL A 927 -0.83 5.68 23.63
N ASN A 928 -0.13 6.72 24.10
CA ASN A 928 -0.51 8.10 23.83
C ASN A 928 -0.35 8.47 22.34
N ALA A 929 -1.22 9.32 21.82
CA ALA A 929 -1.06 9.87 20.47
C ALA A 929 -0.16 11.12 20.48
N ASP A 930 1.06 10.98 21.01
CA ASP A 930 2.05 12.07 21.15
C ASP A 930 3.46 11.61 20.72
N GLU A 931 4.35 12.59 20.54
CA GLU A 931 5.74 12.37 20.12
C GLU A 931 6.53 11.54 21.17
N GLN A 932 6.26 11.70 22.46
CA GLN A 932 6.97 10.96 23.52
C GLN A 932 6.64 9.46 23.50
N GLY A 933 5.37 9.11 23.27
CA GLY A 933 4.94 7.72 23.08
C GLY A 933 5.62 7.09 21.86
N LEU A 934 5.61 7.79 20.72
CA LEU A 934 6.26 7.32 19.50
C LEU A 934 7.78 7.17 19.67
N ASN A 935 8.46 8.15 20.31
CA ASN A 935 9.88 8.06 20.67
C ASN A 935 10.16 6.79 21.47
N GLY A 936 9.35 6.54 22.51
CA GLY A 936 9.50 5.37 23.37
C GLY A 936 9.36 4.03 22.65
N ALA A 937 8.60 3.95 21.54
CA ALA A 937 8.53 2.74 20.72
C ALA A 937 9.68 2.65 19.70
N LEU A 938 9.97 3.73 18.97
CA LEU A 938 10.98 3.71 17.90
C LEU A 938 12.40 3.49 18.43
N VAL A 939 12.75 4.13 19.57
CA VAL A 939 14.06 3.95 20.20
C VAL A 939 14.27 2.50 20.67
N ARG A 940 13.23 1.82 21.16
CA ARG A 940 13.32 0.39 21.54
C ARG A 940 13.52 -0.52 20.32
N ALA A 941 12.81 -0.25 19.23
CA ALA A 941 12.98 -0.97 17.97
C ALA A 941 14.41 -0.83 17.41
N PHE A 942 14.95 0.39 17.37
CA PHE A 942 16.34 0.65 16.95
C PHE A 942 17.35 -0.02 17.88
N ASN A 943 17.13 0.03 19.20
CA ASN A 943 18.01 -0.64 20.17
C ASN A 943 18.01 -2.17 20.01
N LEU A 944 16.87 -2.82 19.74
CA LEU A 944 16.84 -4.26 19.50
C LEU A 944 17.55 -4.63 18.19
N PHE A 945 17.25 -3.92 17.10
CA PHE A 945 17.81 -4.14 15.77
C PHE A 945 19.34 -3.97 15.74
N ASN A 946 19.86 -2.93 16.40
CA ASN A 946 21.30 -2.65 16.45
C ASN A 946 22.04 -3.59 17.40
N ASN A 947 21.53 -3.79 18.62
CA ASN A 947 22.30 -4.47 19.69
C ASN A 947 22.05 -5.98 19.79
N ASN A 948 20.97 -6.51 19.19
CA ASN A 948 20.68 -7.95 19.19
C ASN A 948 20.23 -8.46 17.80
N PRO A 949 21.16 -8.62 16.84
CA PRO A 949 20.83 -9.02 15.47
C PRO A 949 20.15 -10.40 15.36
N GLU A 950 20.49 -11.34 16.24
CA GLU A 950 19.92 -12.69 16.25
C GLU A 950 18.51 -12.69 16.87
N GLY A 951 18.29 -11.94 17.96
CA GLY A 951 16.93 -11.72 18.50
C GLY A 951 16.02 -10.99 17.51
N TRP A 952 16.55 -10.01 16.77
CA TRP A 952 15.81 -9.37 15.67
C TRP A 952 15.45 -10.35 14.56
N LYS A 953 16.40 -11.18 14.13
CA LYS A 953 16.16 -12.22 13.12
C LYS A 953 15.08 -13.20 13.58
N GLN A 954 15.13 -13.66 14.83
CA GLN A 954 14.12 -14.56 15.40
C GLN A 954 12.73 -13.91 15.46
N LEU A 955 12.64 -12.61 15.75
CA LEU A 955 11.39 -11.84 15.68
C LEU A 955 10.85 -11.77 14.23
N VAL A 956 11.70 -11.44 13.25
CA VAL A 956 11.35 -11.42 11.82
C VAL A 956 10.85 -12.79 11.34
N GLN A 957 11.56 -13.88 11.67
CA GLN A 957 11.15 -15.24 11.31
C GLN A 957 9.86 -15.68 12.00
N LYS A 958 9.61 -15.20 13.23
CA LYS A 958 8.35 -15.45 13.94
C LYS A 958 7.18 -14.73 13.26
N ASP A 959 7.31 -13.44 12.99
CA ASP A 959 6.25 -12.59 12.45
C ASP A 959 5.79 -13.06 11.06
N MET A 960 6.73 -13.49 10.21
CA MET A 960 6.43 -14.07 8.89
C MET A 960 5.67 -15.40 8.94
N ASN A 961 5.71 -16.10 10.08
CA ASN A 961 5.00 -17.36 10.33
C ASN A 961 3.64 -17.17 11.04
N ILE A 962 3.21 -15.94 11.34
CA ILE A 962 1.89 -15.70 11.93
C ILE A 962 0.81 -15.86 10.83
N ASP A 963 -0.20 -16.69 11.12
CA ASP A 963 -1.37 -16.83 10.25
C ASP A 963 -2.31 -15.62 10.39
N PHE A 964 -2.28 -14.74 9.38
CA PHE A 964 -3.24 -13.66 9.18
C PHE A 964 -4.24 -13.96 8.05
N SER A 965 -4.42 -15.21 7.64
CA SER A 965 -5.32 -15.58 6.53
C SER A 965 -6.80 -15.40 6.86
N TRP A 966 -7.60 -15.26 5.80
CA TRP A 966 -9.07 -15.23 5.92
C TRP A 966 -9.69 -16.57 6.36
N GLU A 967 -8.96 -17.68 6.30
CA GLU A 967 -9.44 -19.00 6.76
C GLU A 967 -9.76 -18.98 8.27
N THR A 968 -8.90 -18.34 9.07
CA THR A 968 -9.08 -18.17 10.52
C THR A 968 -10.24 -17.23 10.84
N SER A 969 -10.29 -16.03 10.24
CA SER A 969 -11.36 -15.06 10.54
C SER A 969 -12.73 -15.45 9.98
N SER A 970 -12.79 -16.12 8.82
CA SER A 970 -14.06 -16.58 8.22
C SER A 970 -14.79 -17.59 9.09
N ALA A 971 -14.09 -18.37 9.93
CA ALA A 971 -14.72 -19.32 10.85
C ALA A 971 -15.65 -18.63 11.86
N GLN A 972 -15.29 -17.41 12.30
CA GLN A 972 -16.13 -16.64 13.21
C GLN A 972 -17.38 -16.10 12.48
N TYR A 973 -17.25 -15.65 11.24
CA TYR A 973 -18.38 -15.23 10.40
C TYR A 973 -19.35 -16.39 10.12
N GLU A 974 -18.82 -17.53 9.67
CA GLU A 974 -19.54 -18.79 9.43
C GLU A 974 -20.32 -19.25 10.67
N GLU A 975 -19.70 -19.26 11.85
CA GLU A 975 -20.36 -19.66 13.10
C GLU A 975 -21.54 -18.73 13.43
N LEU A 976 -21.41 -17.42 13.20
CA LEU A 976 -22.51 -16.46 13.37
C LEU A 976 -23.63 -16.65 12.35
N TYR A 977 -23.30 -16.96 11.09
CA TYR A 977 -24.28 -17.26 10.05
C TYR A 977 -25.10 -18.49 10.42
N LEU A 978 -24.43 -19.60 10.75
CA LEU A 978 -25.05 -20.85 11.18
C LEU A 978 -25.93 -20.65 12.42
N LYS A 979 -25.44 -19.94 13.45
CA LYS A 979 -26.23 -19.59 14.66
C LYS A 979 -27.47 -18.76 14.33
N SER A 980 -27.37 -17.81 13.41
CA SER A 980 -28.47 -16.92 13.01
C SER A 980 -29.53 -17.65 12.18
N VAL A 981 -29.10 -18.49 11.23
CA VAL A 981 -29.94 -19.32 10.38
C VAL A 981 -30.64 -20.43 11.18
N ALA A 982 -29.95 -21.08 12.12
CA ALA A 982 -30.54 -22.08 13.02
C ALA A 982 -31.65 -21.47 13.89
N ARG A 983 -31.43 -20.29 14.49
CA ARG A 983 -32.46 -19.55 15.23
C ARG A 983 -33.68 -19.20 14.35
N ALA A 984 -33.46 -18.87 13.08
CA ALA A 984 -34.55 -18.60 12.14
C ALA A 984 -35.35 -19.83 11.74
N LYS A 985 -34.68 -20.98 11.54
CA LYS A 985 -35.32 -22.26 11.23
C LYS A 985 -36.14 -22.75 12.44
N ALA A 986 -35.62 -22.64 13.66
CA ALA A 986 -36.35 -22.91 14.89
C ALA A 986 -37.60 -22.00 15.05
N ALA A 987 -37.46 -20.69 14.83
CA ALA A 987 -38.57 -19.72 14.91
C ALA A 987 -39.54 -19.74 13.70
N LYS A 988 -39.39 -20.69 12.77
CA LYS A 988 -40.39 -21.02 11.72
C LYS A 988 -41.04 -22.40 11.95
N GLY A 989 -40.56 -23.18 12.92
CA GLY A 989 -41.07 -24.52 13.27
C GLY A 989 -41.75 -24.60 14.64
N ALA A 990 -41.97 -23.44 15.28
CA ALA A 990 -42.69 -23.23 16.53
C ALA A 990 -43.69 -22.07 16.35
#